data_AF-A0A936GEN3-F1
#
_entry.id   AF-A0A936GEN3-F1
#
_cell.length_a   1.000
_cell.length_b   1.000
_cell.length_c   1.000
_cell.angle_alpha   90.00
_cell.angle_beta   90.00
_cell.angle_gamma   90.00
#
_symmetry.space_group_name_H-M   'P 1'
#
loop_
_entity.id
_entity.type
_entity.pdbx_description
1 polymer ?
#
loop_
_entity_poly.entity_id
_entity_poly.type
_entity_poly.pdbx_seq_one_letter_code
_entity_poly.pdbx_strand_id
1 'polypeptide(L)'
;MKKILLTLLGMMMLHTIHSQTVVPVDVVQASNNGFCTIKNTTIDIGSINDLFDSNASTLCRSANINPFECTLIFTAPVTFHSCSVLLAAGSNSWTLEVADSENELTGKWGSYQKLYSDRVTDDNQLDSVSLNSVSVKVIKLTAQRLTGDNYVHLFSWNLYAYSTQNAIMINQPFPDTTWVGATFKPIVTLSSIFSSTPFPLDSSKLSFSSSNTDIISIVNGIIVNPVAPGTASITANYEGLTAQRSLTVIADKFKNDLDVCYIKRLPEIPFVENSKDPGREGWPALGQEITWRAYSKNWSPDTLRNVAYQWLWNGELLHSGEIPFIPPYSYIPVDFDTTWSFDRKELTFVIDPANTYPELSERNNKLAIFTDALSIHFYVEDMTYRYFHDHQANLKVGTNSWEDWAQILQIQRWNHMFANAIYPETPNGVLDRVRLDSIYIVPNGALPLNGGLPTNHPDMNDKLCDLQWGFTTEGVTGTAYRNDTTATDANMFFYEGSLIHELGHARYLIDTYGLDLNDGYNHDKIKIMDNGQYIGGTDWMPFNAWDNVHYSLEHGLMSSNYTVVDRYSTMALNHIFQHRALCGNYNSPCNIGSYLNDIPNENRLTVIDQYGKIVPGATVSIYQAEPYSEWYGKTFDNTPELVFTTDAKGQTLLGHCPFSSTGSIIHGYGFSNAWQL
;
A
#
# COMPACT_ATOMS: atom_id res chain seq x y z
N MET A 1 -36.45 -42.55 -43.62
CA MET A 1 -36.00 -43.60 -42.67
C MET A 1 -34.49 -43.41 -42.52
N LYS A 2 -34.01 -42.69 -41.50
CA LYS A 2 -33.87 -43.06 -40.07
C LYS A 2 -32.98 -44.28 -39.87
N LYS A 3 -32.02 -44.16 -38.93
CA LYS A 3 -31.22 -45.19 -38.26
C LYS A 3 -29.99 -45.62 -39.09
N ILE A 4 -28.75 -45.63 -38.62
CA ILE A 4 -28.14 -45.72 -37.28
C ILE A 4 -26.76 -45.02 -37.34
N LEU A 5 -26.54 -43.99 -36.52
CA LEU A 5 -25.22 -43.70 -35.92
C LEU A 5 -25.44 -42.73 -34.75
N LEU A 6 -26.13 -43.21 -33.73
CA LEU A 6 -26.31 -42.52 -32.46
C LEU A 6 -26.15 -43.56 -31.36
N THR A 7 -24.93 -43.78 -30.91
CA THR A 7 -24.66 -44.48 -29.64
C THR A 7 -23.26 -44.10 -29.18
N LEU A 8 -23.20 -43.61 -27.93
CA LEU A 8 -22.00 -43.18 -27.19
C LEU A 8 -21.39 -41.83 -27.59
N LEU A 9 -22.20 -40.77 -27.53
CA LEU A 9 -21.76 -39.57 -26.81
C LEU A 9 -21.89 -39.92 -25.32
N GLY A 10 -20.87 -40.59 -24.78
CA GLY A 10 -20.71 -40.67 -23.34
C GLY A 10 -20.51 -39.25 -22.86
N MET A 11 -21.38 -38.80 -21.96
CA MET A 11 -21.22 -37.59 -21.15
C MET A 11 -19.89 -37.68 -20.40
N MET A 12 -18.78 -37.33 -21.04
CA MET A 12 -17.61 -36.85 -20.33
C MET A 12 -17.94 -35.41 -19.97
N MET A 13 -18.65 -35.23 -18.84
CA MET A 13 -18.46 -34.00 -18.10
C MET A 13 -16.97 -33.93 -17.81
N LEU A 14 -16.25 -33.04 -18.52
CA LEU A 14 -14.99 -32.53 -18.02
C LEU A 14 -15.32 -31.90 -16.67
N HIS A 15 -15.17 -32.67 -15.59
CA HIS A 15 -15.02 -32.10 -14.27
C HIS A 15 -13.65 -31.45 -14.30
N THR A 16 -13.63 -30.14 -14.50
CA THR A 16 -12.47 -29.31 -14.20
C THR A 16 -12.13 -29.61 -12.74
N ILE A 17 -11.00 -30.30 -12.52
CA ILE A 17 -10.48 -30.56 -11.18
C ILE A 17 -10.03 -29.19 -10.66
N HIS A 18 -10.92 -28.50 -9.95
CA HIS A 18 -10.55 -27.33 -9.17
C HIS A 18 -9.57 -27.79 -8.10
N SER A 19 -8.45 -27.08 -7.89
CA SER A 19 -7.51 -27.46 -6.84
C SER A 19 -8.22 -27.37 -5.50
N GLN A 20 -8.34 -28.48 -4.78
CA GLN A 20 -8.92 -28.48 -3.45
C GLN A 20 -7.93 -27.84 -2.48
N THR A 21 -8.28 -26.66 -1.96
CA THR A 21 -7.51 -25.97 -0.93
C THR A 21 -8.16 -26.22 0.42
N VAL A 22 -7.33 -26.43 1.45
CA VAL A 22 -7.79 -26.53 2.84
C VAL A 22 -8.00 -25.12 3.38
N VAL A 23 -9.18 -24.84 3.92
CA VAL A 23 -9.55 -23.54 4.50
C VAL A 23 -10.24 -23.68 5.84
N PRO A 24 -10.14 -22.67 6.72
CA PRO A 24 -10.95 -22.61 7.92
C PRO A 24 -12.43 -22.52 7.56
N VAL A 25 -13.27 -23.22 8.33
CA VAL A 25 -14.72 -23.20 8.20
C VAL A 25 -15.26 -22.09 9.11
N ASP A 26 -15.85 -21.05 8.51
CA ASP A 26 -16.49 -19.96 9.24
C ASP A 26 -17.91 -20.38 9.65
N VAL A 27 -18.01 -21.06 10.81
CA VAL A 27 -19.27 -21.64 11.31
C VAL A 27 -20.31 -20.54 11.61
N VAL A 28 -19.87 -19.39 12.15
CA VAL A 28 -20.76 -18.28 12.49
C VAL A 28 -21.37 -17.68 11.23
N GLN A 29 -20.56 -17.40 10.21
CA GLN A 29 -21.05 -16.88 8.94
C GLN A 29 -21.93 -17.91 8.22
N ALA A 30 -21.52 -19.18 8.20
CA ALA A 30 -22.34 -20.25 7.63
C ALA A 30 -23.71 -20.35 8.32
N SER A 31 -23.78 -20.15 9.63
CA SER A 31 -25.04 -20.09 10.37
C SER A 31 -25.89 -18.87 10.02
N ASN A 32 -25.30 -17.69 9.98
CA ASN A 32 -26.00 -16.45 9.61
C ASN A 32 -26.58 -16.50 8.19
N ASN A 33 -25.91 -17.20 7.28
CA ASN A 33 -26.35 -17.40 5.90
C ASN A 33 -27.34 -18.58 5.73
N GLY A 34 -27.68 -19.30 6.81
CA GLY A 34 -28.60 -20.44 6.78
C GLY A 34 -28.00 -21.72 6.17
N PHE A 35 -26.68 -21.81 6.03
CA PHE A 35 -25.98 -22.99 5.52
C PHE A 35 -25.60 -23.98 6.63
N CYS A 36 -25.54 -23.54 7.88
CA CYS A 36 -25.27 -24.39 9.05
C CYS A 36 -26.29 -24.10 10.16
N THR A 37 -26.83 -25.14 10.80
CA THR A 37 -27.58 -25.01 12.05
C THR A 37 -26.69 -25.45 13.20
N ILE A 38 -26.58 -24.63 14.24
CA ILE A 38 -25.83 -24.95 15.46
C ILE A 38 -26.80 -25.40 16.55
N LYS A 39 -26.56 -26.57 17.14
CA LYS A 39 -27.26 -27.04 18.35
C LYS A 39 -26.24 -27.27 19.45
N ASN A 40 -26.46 -26.71 20.63
CA ASN A 40 -25.51 -26.84 21.74
C ASN A 40 -26.20 -26.98 23.09
N THR A 41 -25.47 -27.52 24.07
CA THR A 41 -25.82 -27.48 25.49
C THR A 41 -26.00 -26.04 25.95
N THR A 42 -26.92 -25.79 26.89
CA THR A 42 -27.13 -24.47 27.50
C THR A 42 -25.83 -23.87 28.02
N ILE A 43 -25.58 -22.61 27.68
CA ILE A 43 -24.37 -21.84 28.03
C ILE A 43 -24.74 -20.82 29.11
N ASP A 44 -23.89 -20.62 30.12
CA ASP A 44 -24.09 -19.62 31.18
C ASP A 44 -23.07 -18.46 31.16
N ILE A 45 -21.89 -18.65 30.58
CA ILE A 45 -20.90 -17.62 30.34
C ILE A 45 -20.47 -17.64 28.87
N GLY A 46 -20.43 -16.46 28.27
CA GLY A 46 -20.13 -16.25 26.86
C GLY A 46 -21.27 -16.62 25.93
N SER A 47 -20.94 -16.89 24.67
CA SER A 47 -21.86 -17.30 23.62
C SER A 47 -21.34 -18.51 22.86
N ILE A 48 -22.22 -19.20 22.13
CA ILE A 48 -21.78 -20.30 21.24
C ILE A 48 -20.89 -19.82 20.10
N ASN A 49 -21.00 -18.55 19.70
CA ASN A 49 -20.15 -17.97 18.66
C ASN A 49 -18.71 -17.79 19.13
N ASP A 50 -18.50 -17.59 20.44
CA ASP A 50 -17.18 -17.46 21.06
C ASP A 50 -16.36 -18.76 20.89
N LEU A 51 -17.02 -19.91 20.66
CA LEU A 51 -16.34 -21.16 20.36
C LEU A 51 -15.71 -21.18 18.95
N PHE A 52 -16.16 -20.31 18.04
CA PHE A 52 -15.83 -20.33 16.61
C PHE A 52 -15.19 -19.03 16.11
N ASP A 53 -14.89 -18.07 16.99
CA ASP A 53 -14.37 -16.75 16.64
C ASP A 53 -12.84 -16.72 16.42
N SER A 54 -12.19 -17.87 16.51
CA SER A 54 -10.72 -18.04 16.43
C SER A 54 -9.94 -17.28 17.51
N ASN A 55 -10.60 -16.81 18.58
CA ASN A 55 -9.97 -16.10 19.68
C ASN A 55 -9.82 -17.02 20.90
N ALA A 56 -8.61 -17.46 21.18
CA ALA A 56 -8.32 -18.32 22.33
C ALA A 56 -8.55 -17.66 23.71
N SER A 57 -9.01 -16.40 23.76
CA SER A 57 -9.30 -15.66 25.00
C SER A 57 -10.79 -15.51 25.30
N THR A 58 -11.68 -15.88 24.38
CA THR A 58 -13.14 -15.80 24.58
C THR A 58 -13.66 -17.15 25.09
N LEU A 59 -14.44 -17.12 26.17
CA LEU A 59 -14.86 -18.32 26.88
C LEU A 59 -16.31 -18.67 26.57
N CYS A 60 -16.55 -19.87 26.03
CA CYS A 60 -17.86 -20.53 26.00
C CYS A 60 -17.93 -21.57 27.14
N ARG A 61 -18.87 -21.39 28.08
CA ARG A 61 -19.01 -22.30 29.23
C ARG A 61 -20.41 -22.91 29.34
N SER A 62 -20.48 -24.22 29.57
CA SER A 62 -21.73 -24.93 29.83
C SER A 62 -22.36 -24.53 31.16
N ALA A 63 -23.69 -24.41 31.22
CA ALA A 63 -24.46 -24.06 32.42
C ALA A 63 -24.59 -25.23 33.42
N ASN A 64 -23.51 -25.58 34.13
CA ASN A 64 -23.46 -26.69 35.09
C ASN A 64 -23.87 -28.05 34.49
N ILE A 65 -23.53 -28.28 33.22
CA ILE A 65 -23.84 -29.50 32.46
C ILE A 65 -22.53 -30.09 31.91
N ASN A 66 -22.25 -31.34 32.29
CA ASN A 66 -21.08 -32.10 31.86
C ASN A 66 -21.54 -33.51 31.43
N PRO A 67 -21.37 -33.92 30.16
CA PRO A 67 -20.60 -33.26 29.10
C PRO A 67 -21.31 -32.08 28.42
N PHE A 68 -20.52 -31.18 27.83
CA PHE A 68 -20.97 -30.21 26.84
C PHE A 68 -21.06 -30.87 25.47
N GLU A 69 -22.13 -30.60 24.73
CA GLU A 69 -22.35 -31.10 23.37
C GLU A 69 -22.60 -29.93 22.42
N CYS A 70 -21.94 -29.95 21.26
CA CYS A 70 -22.20 -29.03 20.15
C CYS A 70 -22.28 -29.82 18.83
N THR A 71 -23.39 -29.67 18.11
CA THR A 71 -23.66 -30.32 16.83
C THR A 71 -23.84 -29.26 15.75
N LEU A 72 -23.07 -29.36 14.68
CA LEU A 72 -23.16 -28.54 13.48
C LEU A 72 -23.86 -29.34 12.37
N ILE A 73 -24.89 -28.76 11.77
CA ILE A 73 -25.72 -29.41 10.74
C ILE A 73 -25.69 -28.55 9.46
N PHE A 74 -24.94 -29.00 8.47
CA PHE A 74 -24.79 -28.32 7.18
C PHE A 74 -25.88 -28.72 6.18
N THR A 75 -26.30 -27.79 5.33
CA THR A 75 -27.32 -28.04 4.29
C THR A 75 -26.81 -28.94 3.17
N ALA A 76 -25.49 -29.01 2.96
CA ALA A 76 -24.79 -29.87 2.02
C ALA A 76 -23.57 -30.54 2.68
N PRO A 77 -23.06 -31.67 2.15
CA PRO A 77 -21.88 -32.33 2.72
C PRO A 77 -20.66 -31.42 2.67
N VAL A 78 -19.89 -31.40 3.76
CA VAL A 78 -18.61 -30.69 3.91
C VAL A 78 -17.50 -31.73 4.08
N THR A 79 -16.44 -31.61 3.29
CA THR A 79 -15.28 -32.51 3.38
C THR A 79 -14.26 -31.96 4.37
N PHE A 80 -14.34 -32.40 5.62
CA PHE A 80 -13.46 -31.92 6.69
C PHE A 80 -12.05 -32.51 6.59
N HIS A 81 -11.05 -31.65 6.75
CA HIS A 81 -9.62 -31.96 6.69
C HIS A 81 -9.00 -32.14 8.08
N SER A 82 -9.25 -31.22 9.01
CA SER A 82 -8.66 -31.21 10.35
C SER A 82 -9.54 -30.44 11.34
N CYS A 83 -9.34 -30.69 12.63
CA CYS A 83 -9.95 -29.89 13.69
C CYS A 83 -9.00 -29.67 14.86
N SER A 84 -9.21 -28.61 15.62
CA SER A 84 -8.53 -28.36 16.89
C SER A 84 -9.52 -27.91 17.96
N VAL A 85 -9.30 -28.32 19.20
CA VAL A 85 -10.16 -27.97 20.35
C VAL A 85 -9.28 -27.46 21.49
N LEU A 86 -9.68 -26.35 22.11
CA LEU A 86 -9.04 -25.79 23.30
C LEU A 86 -10.01 -25.82 24.49
N LEU A 87 -9.64 -26.62 25.50
CA LEU A 87 -10.39 -26.80 26.74
C LEU A 87 -9.57 -26.32 27.94
N ALA A 88 -10.26 -25.92 29.01
CA ALA A 88 -9.62 -25.38 30.21
C ALA A 88 -10.29 -25.86 31.52
N ALA A 89 -9.80 -25.31 32.63
CA ALA A 89 -10.20 -25.58 34.00
C ALA A 89 -9.90 -27.02 34.48
N GLY A 90 -8.77 -27.59 34.05
CA GLY A 90 -8.26 -28.90 34.49
C GLY A 90 -8.20 -29.94 33.38
N SER A 91 -8.18 -31.24 33.75
CA SER A 91 -8.15 -32.33 32.77
C SER A 91 -9.52 -32.50 32.12
N ASN A 92 -9.53 -32.58 30.79
CA ASN A 92 -10.72 -32.73 29.98
C ASN A 92 -10.57 -33.90 29.01
N SER A 93 -11.67 -34.40 28.47
CA SER A 93 -11.69 -35.26 27.30
C SER A 93 -12.64 -34.73 26.25
N TRP A 94 -12.39 -35.07 24.99
CA TRP A 94 -13.34 -34.77 23.91
C TRP A 94 -13.47 -35.91 22.91
N THR A 95 -14.66 -36.01 22.33
CA THR A 95 -15.09 -37.00 21.34
C THR A 95 -15.66 -36.27 20.13
N LEU A 96 -15.33 -36.75 18.94
CA LEU A 96 -15.80 -36.19 17.67
C LEU A 96 -16.52 -37.27 16.86
N GLU A 97 -17.79 -36.99 16.57
CA GLU A 97 -18.70 -37.87 15.86
C GLU A 97 -19.24 -37.17 14.61
N VAL A 98 -19.51 -37.95 13.56
CA VAL A 98 -20.02 -37.44 12.29
C VAL A 98 -21.09 -38.35 11.71
N ALA A 99 -21.97 -37.80 10.87
CA ALA A 99 -22.94 -38.52 10.06
C ALA A 99 -23.48 -37.64 8.92
N ASP A 100 -24.21 -38.24 7.97
CA ASP A 100 -24.93 -37.52 6.91
C ASP A 100 -26.28 -36.97 7.36
N SER A 101 -26.78 -37.38 8.53
CA SER A 101 -28.01 -36.86 9.11
C SER A 101 -27.99 -36.89 10.64
N GLU A 102 -28.75 -35.99 11.26
CA GLU A 102 -28.89 -35.94 12.73
C GLU A 102 -29.51 -37.23 13.30
N ASN A 103 -30.39 -37.86 12.52
CA ASN A 103 -31.04 -39.11 12.89
C ASN A 103 -30.04 -40.28 12.94
N GLU A 104 -29.12 -40.35 11.98
CA GLU A 104 -28.04 -41.34 11.95
C GLU A 104 -27.02 -41.10 13.06
N LEU A 105 -26.68 -39.83 13.33
CA LEU A 105 -25.80 -39.45 14.44
C LEU A 105 -26.40 -39.89 15.79
N THR A 106 -27.69 -39.62 16.02
CA THR A 106 -28.38 -39.95 17.28
C THR A 106 -28.61 -41.44 17.44
N GLY A 107 -29.06 -42.11 16.37
CA GLY A 107 -29.34 -43.54 16.37
C GLY A 107 -28.08 -44.41 16.29
N LYS A 108 -26.91 -43.83 15.98
CA LYS A 108 -25.63 -44.53 15.79
C LYS A 108 -25.70 -45.66 14.76
N TRP A 109 -26.26 -45.35 13.59
CA TRP A 109 -26.38 -46.28 12.46
C TRP A 109 -26.11 -45.56 11.13
N GLY A 110 -26.03 -46.31 10.03
CA GLY A 110 -25.86 -45.75 8.69
C GLY A 110 -24.46 -45.14 8.49
N SER A 111 -24.41 -43.87 8.12
CA SER A 111 -23.18 -43.09 7.90
C SER A 111 -22.47 -42.66 9.19
N TYR A 112 -23.03 -42.97 10.36
CA TYR A 112 -22.41 -42.63 11.65
C TYR A 112 -20.99 -43.16 11.75
N GLN A 113 -20.07 -42.25 12.08
CA GLN A 113 -18.70 -42.57 12.41
C GLN A 113 -18.28 -41.81 13.66
N LYS A 114 -17.58 -42.50 14.56
CA LYS A 114 -16.84 -41.88 15.63
C LYS A 114 -15.39 -41.71 15.17
N LEU A 115 -15.01 -40.48 14.82
CA LEU A 115 -13.67 -40.19 14.29
C LEU A 115 -12.62 -40.23 15.39
N TYR A 116 -12.96 -39.67 16.56
CA TYR A 116 -12.12 -39.66 17.75
C TYR A 116 -12.97 -39.91 18.98
N SER A 117 -12.45 -40.68 19.94
CA SER A 117 -13.11 -40.97 21.21
C SER A 117 -12.19 -40.58 22.36
N ASP A 118 -12.75 -39.87 23.32
CA ASP A 118 -12.20 -39.66 24.67
C ASP A 118 -10.74 -39.20 24.69
N ARG A 119 -10.38 -38.30 23.76
CA ARG A 119 -9.04 -37.71 23.70
C ARG A 119 -8.84 -36.81 24.91
N VAL A 120 -7.90 -37.16 25.76
CA VAL A 120 -7.60 -36.42 26.99
C VAL A 120 -6.68 -35.24 26.70
N THR A 121 -7.00 -34.08 27.26
CA THR A 121 -6.20 -32.86 27.18
C THR A 121 -5.97 -32.29 28.58
N ASP A 122 -4.79 -31.74 28.82
CA ASP A 122 -4.49 -31.00 30.04
C ASP A 122 -5.04 -29.57 29.96
N ASP A 123 -4.97 -28.85 31.08
CA ASP A 123 -5.53 -27.50 31.21
C ASP A 123 -4.89 -26.51 30.22
N ASN A 124 -5.72 -25.79 29.46
CA ASN A 124 -5.32 -24.81 28.45
C ASN A 124 -4.44 -25.39 27.32
N GLN A 125 -4.55 -26.69 27.04
CA GLN A 125 -3.83 -27.33 25.95
C GLN A 125 -4.70 -27.39 24.68
N LEU A 126 -4.22 -26.82 23.59
CA LEU A 126 -4.82 -26.98 22.25
C LEU A 126 -4.48 -28.38 21.72
N ASP A 127 -5.50 -29.20 21.48
CA ASP A 127 -5.35 -30.51 20.85
C ASP A 127 -5.86 -30.46 19.40
N SER A 128 -5.07 -31.01 18.46
CA SER A 128 -5.31 -30.90 17.02
C SER A 128 -5.21 -32.26 16.34
N VAL A 129 -6.13 -32.56 15.42
CA VAL A 129 -6.20 -33.82 14.68
C VAL A 129 -6.49 -33.62 13.20
N SER A 130 -6.05 -34.55 12.36
CA SER A 130 -6.43 -34.64 10.94
C SER A 130 -7.57 -35.65 10.76
N LEU A 131 -8.59 -35.30 9.98
CA LEU A 131 -9.83 -36.05 9.83
C LEU A 131 -9.83 -37.00 8.63
N ASN A 132 -8.68 -37.22 7.95
CA ASN A 132 -8.55 -38.09 6.77
C ASN A 132 -9.61 -37.82 5.66
N SER A 133 -10.04 -36.56 5.49
CA SER A 133 -10.96 -36.13 4.42
C SER A 133 -12.34 -36.77 4.49
N VAL A 134 -13.07 -36.55 5.59
CA VAL A 134 -14.43 -37.08 5.78
C VAL A 134 -15.48 -36.11 5.25
N SER A 135 -16.32 -36.55 4.31
CA SER A 135 -17.38 -35.74 3.70
C SER A 135 -18.75 -36.10 4.28
N VAL A 136 -19.33 -35.19 5.07
CA VAL A 136 -20.54 -35.42 5.89
C VAL A 136 -21.33 -34.12 6.07
N LYS A 137 -22.62 -34.23 6.42
CA LYS A 137 -23.46 -33.06 6.74
C LYS A 137 -23.50 -32.69 8.21
N VAL A 138 -23.18 -33.62 9.11
CA VAL A 138 -23.31 -33.44 10.55
C VAL A 138 -22.00 -33.79 11.24
N ILE A 139 -21.53 -32.89 12.10
CA ILE A 139 -20.37 -33.09 12.96
C ILE A 139 -20.72 -32.65 14.38
N LYS A 140 -20.38 -33.49 15.36
CA LYS A 140 -20.67 -33.27 16.78
C LYS A 140 -19.40 -33.37 17.61
N LEU A 141 -19.16 -32.34 18.41
CA LEU A 141 -18.19 -32.30 19.49
C LEU A 141 -18.90 -32.61 20.81
N THR A 142 -18.37 -33.60 21.54
CA THR A 142 -18.74 -33.86 22.94
C THR A 142 -17.50 -33.61 23.79
N ALA A 143 -17.52 -32.61 24.66
CA ALA A 143 -16.43 -32.26 25.57
C ALA A 143 -16.84 -32.55 27.01
N GLN A 144 -16.04 -33.34 27.71
CA GLN A 144 -16.29 -33.76 29.08
C GLN A 144 -15.16 -33.27 29.98
N ARG A 145 -15.51 -32.66 31.10
CA ARG A 145 -14.53 -32.33 32.13
C ARG A 145 -14.32 -33.55 33.03
N LEU A 146 -13.07 -33.94 33.24
CA LEU A 146 -12.71 -35.15 34.02
C LEU A 146 -12.44 -34.84 35.49
N THR A 147 -12.03 -33.61 35.79
CA THR A 147 -11.70 -33.15 37.15
C THR A 147 -12.32 -31.79 37.44
N GLY A 148 -12.96 -31.64 38.59
CA GLY A 148 -13.58 -30.38 39.03
C GLY A 148 -15.10 -30.46 39.11
N ASP A 149 -15.76 -29.33 38.84
CA ASP A 149 -17.23 -29.21 38.82
C ASP A 149 -17.83 -29.59 37.44
N ASN A 150 -19.14 -29.40 37.28
CA ASN A 150 -19.86 -29.75 36.05
C ASN A 150 -19.86 -28.64 34.99
N TYR A 151 -18.94 -27.67 35.05
CA TYR A 151 -18.81 -26.64 34.04
C TYR A 151 -17.64 -26.96 33.10
N VAL A 152 -17.96 -27.24 31.83
CA VAL A 152 -16.99 -27.43 30.75
C VAL A 152 -16.64 -26.06 30.17
N HIS A 153 -15.34 -25.74 30.11
CA HIS A 153 -14.82 -24.47 29.64
C HIS A 153 -14.15 -24.68 28.28
N LEU A 154 -14.69 -24.05 27.23
CA LEU A 154 -14.18 -24.15 25.88
C LEU A 154 -13.78 -22.76 25.37
N PHE A 155 -12.57 -22.66 24.82
CA PHE A 155 -12.04 -21.41 24.25
C PHE A 155 -12.00 -21.44 22.72
N SER A 156 -11.93 -22.62 22.09
CA SER A 156 -12.07 -22.72 20.63
C SER A 156 -12.39 -24.13 20.16
N TRP A 157 -13.13 -24.22 19.06
CA TRP A 157 -13.25 -25.40 18.22
C TRP A 157 -13.10 -24.99 16.75
N ASN A 158 -11.89 -25.15 16.23
CA ASN A 158 -11.58 -24.77 14.84
C ASN A 158 -11.75 -25.99 13.93
N LEU A 159 -12.43 -25.78 12.80
CA LEU A 159 -12.64 -26.78 11.76
C LEU A 159 -12.00 -26.29 10.46
N TYR A 160 -11.34 -27.21 9.76
CA TYR A 160 -10.76 -26.96 8.44
C TYR A 160 -11.35 -27.95 7.46
N ALA A 161 -11.69 -27.50 6.25
CA ALA A 161 -12.30 -28.32 5.22
C ALA A 161 -11.67 -28.07 3.85
N TYR A 162 -11.81 -29.05 2.96
CA TYR A 162 -11.52 -28.85 1.54
C TYR A 162 -12.65 -28.05 0.91
N SER A 163 -12.30 -26.94 0.27
CA SER A 163 -13.25 -26.09 -0.43
C SER A 163 -13.16 -26.28 -1.94
N THR A 164 -14.32 -26.43 -2.57
CA THR A 164 -14.49 -26.22 -4.02
C THR A 164 -14.94 -24.78 -4.24
N GLN A 165 -14.14 -24.00 -4.96
CA GLN A 165 -14.46 -22.64 -5.38
C GLN A 165 -15.70 -22.68 -6.26
N ASN A 166 -16.84 -22.22 -5.75
CA ASN A 166 -18.14 -22.40 -6.40
C ASN A 166 -18.89 -21.07 -6.66
N ALA A 167 -18.31 -19.95 -6.27
CA ALA A 167 -18.83 -18.63 -6.56
C ALA A 167 -17.68 -17.64 -6.83
N ILE A 168 -17.99 -16.59 -7.59
CA ILE A 168 -17.20 -15.37 -7.64
C ILE A 168 -18.02 -14.23 -7.04
N MET A 169 -17.35 -13.20 -6.55
CA MET A 169 -17.98 -11.98 -6.07
C MET A 169 -17.28 -10.77 -6.69
N ILE A 170 -18.06 -9.79 -7.14
CA ILE A 170 -17.55 -8.44 -7.39
C ILE A 170 -17.48 -7.76 -6.02
N ASN A 171 -16.26 -7.61 -5.52
CA ASN A 171 -15.97 -7.14 -4.18
C ASN A 171 -16.04 -5.63 -4.09
N GLN A 172 -16.25 -5.17 -2.86
CA GLN A 172 -15.91 -3.81 -2.53
C GLN A 172 -14.38 -3.65 -2.55
N PRO A 173 -13.88 -2.51 -3.01
CA PRO A 173 -14.63 -1.35 -3.50
C PRO A 173 -15.24 -1.54 -4.91
N PHE A 174 -16.56 -1.36 -5.02
CA PHE A 174 -17.32 -1.26 -6.27
C PHE A 174 -18.35 -0.14 -6.11
N PRO A 175 -18.39 0.86 -7.01
CA PRO A 175 -19.26 2.01 -6.84
C PRO A 175 -20.71 1.63 -7.19
N ASP A 176 -21.67 2.02 -6.36
CA ASP A 176 -23.09 1.92 -6.74
C ASP A 176 -23.49 3.03 -7.73
N THR A 177 -22.73 4.13 -7.75
CA THR A 177 -22.91 5.28 -8.64
C THR A 177 -21.56 5.80 -9.14
N THR A 178 -21.48 6.13 -10.43
CA THR A 178 -20.32 6.72 -11.11
C THR A 178 -20.76 7.81 -12.11
N TRP A 179 -19.85 8.42 -12.88
CA TRP A 179 -20.15 9.43 -13.93
C TRP A 179 -19.62 9.00 -15.30
N VAL A 180 -20.04 9.73 -16.34
CA VAL A 180 -19.68 9.49 -17.74
C VAL A 180 -18.19 9.74 -18.03
N GLY A 181 -17.38 8.69 -18.13
CA GLY A 181 -15.92 8.76 -18.38
C GLY A 181 -15.07 8.25 -17.20
N ALA A 182 -15.71 7.86 -16.09
CA ALA A 182 -15.02 7.25 -14.95
C ALA A 182 -14.53 5.85 -15.31
N THR A 183 -13.24 5.69 -15.61
CA THR A 183 -12.68 4.39 -16.00
C THR A 183 -12.14 3.64 -14.78
N PHE A 184 -12.60 2.41 -14.51
CA PHE A 184 -12.09 1.60 -13.40
C PHE A 184 -12.15 0.09 -13.67
N LYS A 185 -11.41 -0.70 -12.88
CA LYS A 185 -11.38 -2.17 -12.95
C LYS A 185 -12.00 -2.76 -11.67
N PRO A 186 -13.13 -3.47 -11.75
CA PRO A 186 -13.73 -4.11 -10.58
C PRO A 186 -12.82 -5.21 -10.00
N ILE A 187 -12.76 -5.29 -8.68
CA ILE A 187 -12.06 -6.39 -7.97
C ILE A 187 -13.00 -7.58 -7.90
N VAL A 188 -12.52 -8.75 -8.32
CA VAL A 188 -13.28 -10.00 -8.30
C VAL A 188 -12.44 -11.05 -7.58
N THR A 189 -13.07 -11.76 -6.64
CA THR A 189 -12.45 -12.91 -5.96
C THR A 189 -13.32 -14.13 -6.10
N LEU A 190 -12.68 -15.29 -6.01
CA LEU A 190 -13.38 -16.54 -5.78
C LEU A 190 -13.79 -16.60 -4.31
N SER A 191 -14.98 -17.12 -4.04
CA SER A 191 -15.48 -17.34 -2.69
C SER A 191 -15.98 -18.76 -2.51
N SER A 192 -16.07 -19.16 -1.24
CA SER A 192 -16.67 -20.41 -0.83
C SER A 192 -17.80 -20.12 0.14
N ILE A 193 -18.88 -20.89 0.06
CA ILE A 193 -20.05 -20.74 0.92
C ILE A 193 -19.78 -20.99 2.43
N PHE A 194 -18.60 -21.53 2.80
CA PHE A 194 -18.21 -21.81 4.18
C PHE A 194 -16.89 -21.14 4.62
N SER A 195 -16.34 -20.24 3.79
CA SER A 195 -15.12 -19.49 4.13
C SER A 195 -15.31 -18.01 3.78
N SER A 196 -15.02 -17.15 4.75
CA SER A 196 -14.96 -15.70 4.58
C SER A 196 -13.68 -15.24 3.89
N THR A 197 -12.68 -16.12 3.72
CA THR A 197 -11.40 -15.78 3.08
C THR A 197 -11.57 -15.80 1.55
N PRO A 198 -11.44 -14.66 0.86
CA PRO A 198 -11.49 -14.63 -0.59
C PRO A 198 -10.24 -15.29 -1.19
N PHE A 199 -10.38 -15.99 -2.30
CA PHE A 199 -9.24 -16.53 -3.03
C PHE A 199 -8.88 -15.64 -4.22
N PRO A 200 -7.58 -15.41 -4.48
CA PRO A 200 -7.14 -14.76 -5.71
C PRO A 200 -7.54 -15.61 -6.91
N LEU A 201 -7.91 -14.95 -8.00
CA LEU A 201 -8.25 -15.59 -9.28
C LEU A 201 -7.22 -15.25 -10.36
N ASP A 202 -7.12 -16.10 -11.38
CA ASP A 202 -6.32 -15.80 -12.56
C ASP A 202 -7.01 -14.74 -13.41
N SER A 203 -6.55 -13.49 -13.30
CA SER A 203 -7.19 -12.36 -13.99
C SER A 203 -7.20 -12.46 -15.51
N SER A 204 -6.35 -13.32 -16.12
CA SER A 204 -6.35 -13.55 -17.57
C SER A 204 -7.59 -14.29 -18.07
N LYS A 205 -8.31 -14.97 -17.15
CA LYS A 205 -9.54 -15.72 -17.44
C LYS A 205 -10.81 -14.97 -17.04
N LEU A 206 -10.65 -13.79 -16.44
CA LEU A 206 -11.76 -12.93 -16.05
C LEU A 206 -12.21 -12.09 -17.24
N SER A 207 -13.52 -11.99 -17.43
CA SER A 207 -14.11 -11.08 -18.42
C SER A 207 -15.36 -10.41 -17.87
N PHE A 208 -15.64 -9.20 -18.34
CA PHE A 208 -16.82 -8.43 -17.97
C PHE A 208 -17.72 -8.17 -19.16
N SER A 209 -19.02 -8.10 -18.89
CA SER A 209 -20.02 -7.62 -19.84
C SER A 209 -20.95 -6.60 -19.18
N SER A 210 -21.54 -5.73 -20.00
CA SER A 210 -22.54 -4.75 -19.57
C SER A 210 -23.91 -5.15 -20.09
N SER A 211 -24.96 -4.92 -19.30
CA SER A 211 -26.35 -5.08 -19.74
C SER A 211 -26.78 -4.01 -20.75
N ASN A 212 -26.06 -2.88 -20.83
CA ASN A 212 -26.31 -1.82 -21.81
C ASN A 212 -24.99 -1.11 -22.18
N THR A 213 -24.49 -1.37 -23.39
CA THR A 213 -23.22 -0.80 -23.88
C THR A 213 -23.30 0.68 -24.21
N ASP A 214 -24.51 1.24 -24.36
CA ASP A 214 -24.71 2.67 -24.60
C ASP A 214 -24.57 3.48 -23.30
N ILE A 215 -24.62 2.82 -22.13
CA ILE A 215 -24.41 3.43 -20.80
C ILE A 215 -23.03 3.06 -20.26
N ILE A 216 -22.64 1.78 -20.36
CA ILE A 216 -21.35 1.26 -19.88
C ILE A 216 -20.72 0.40 -20.97
N SER A 217 -19.63 0.86 -21.55
CA SER A 217 -18.77 0.08 -22.44
C SER A 217 -17.72 -0.71 -21.64
N ILE A 218 -17.29 -1.87 -22.16
CA ILE A 218 -16.21 -2.67 -21.57
C ILE A 218 -15.00 -2.62 -22.50
N VAL A 219 -13.89 -2.06 -22.04
CA VAL A 219 -12.65 -1.93 -22.80
C VAL A 219 -11.72 -3.10 -22.48
N ASN A 220 -11.15 -3.73 -23.51
CA ASN A 220 -10.24 -4.88 -23.40
C ASN A 220 -10.79 -6.06 -22.56
N GLY A 221 -12.12 -6.17 -22.44
CA GLY A 221 -12.80 -7.21 -21.68
C GLY A 221 -12.73 -7.07 -20.15
N ILE A 222 -12.01 -6.08 -19.61
CA ILE A 222 -11.78 -5.96 -18.16
C ILE A 222 -11.94 -4.56 -17.56
N ILE A 223 -11.92 -3.52 -18.39
CA ILE A 223 -12.06 -2.13 -17.93
C ILE A 223 -13.51 -1.69 -18.12
N VAL A 224 -14.11 -1.17 -17.06
CA VAL A 224 -15.46 -0.58 -17.08
C VAL A 224 -15.34 0.89 -17.47
N ASN A 225 -16.02 1.27 -18.55
CA ASN A 225 -16.02 2.63 -19.08
C ASN A 225 -17.45 3.15 -19.28
N PRO A 226 -18.02 3.88 -18.31
CA PRO A 226 -19.31 4.57 -18.41
C PRO A 226 -19.27 5.65 -19.49
N VAL A 227 -20.23 5.64 -20.42
CA VAL A 227 -20.23 6.52 -21.61
C VAL A 227 -21.48 7.38 -21.74
N ALA A 228 -22.55 7.08 -21.00
CA ALA A 228 -23.74 7.94 -20.95
C ALA A 228 -24.47 7.80 -19.61
N PRO A 229 -25.28 8.80 -19.19
CA PRO A 229 -26.06 8.71 -17.97
C PRO A 229 -27.13 7.62 -18.06
N GLY A 230 -27.38 6.93 -16.96
CA GLY A 230 -28.38 5.85 -16.85
C GLY A 230 -27.89 4.74 -15.93
N THR A 231 -28.63 3.64 -15.84
CA THR A 231 -28.25 2.50 -15.00
C THR A 231 -28.03 1.27 -15.87
N ALA A 232 -26.92 0.57 -15.65
CA ALA A 232 -26.63 -0.71 -16.29
C ALA A 232 -25.97 -1.67 -15.29
N SER A 233 -26.11 -2.97 -15.52
CA SER A 233 -25.47 -4.00 -14.69
C SER A 233 -24.20 -4.51 -15.34
N ILE A 234 -23.18 -4.70 -14.53
CA ILE A 234 -21.90 -5.28 -14.90
C ILE A 234 -21.87 -6.72 -14.44
N THR A 235 -21.61 -7.64 -15.35
CA THR A 235 -21.49 -9.07 -15.06
C THR A 235 -20.04 -9.51 -15.23
N ALA A 236 -19.42 -9.96 -14.15
CA ALA A 236 -18.14 -10.66 -14.17
C ALA A 236 -18.36 -12.13 -14.52
N ASN A 237 -17.51 -12.69 -15.38
CA ASN A 237 -17.51 -14.10 -15.77
C ASN A 237 -16.10 -14.67 -15.58
N TYR A 238 -16.00 -15.81 -14.90
CA TYR A 238 -14.75 -16.52 -14.65
C TYR A 238 -14.99 -18.03 -14.70
N GLU A 239 -14.42 -18.72 -15.68
CA GLU A 239 -14.51 -20.19 -15.84
C GLU A 239 -15.94 -20.78 -15.67
N GLY A 240 -16.97 -20.05 -16.09
CA GLY A 240 -18.38 -20.46 -16.00
C GLY A 240 -19.12 -19.98 -14.74
N LEU A 241 -18.41 -19.38 -13.77
CA LEU A 241 -19.01 -18.67 -12.64
C LEU A 241 -19.33 -17.22 -13.04
N THR A 242 -20.42 -16.67 -12.48
CA THR A 242 -20.86 -15.30 -12.76
C THR A 242 -21.21 -14.52 -11.50
N ALA A 243 -20.87 -13.24 -11.47
CA ALA A 243 -21.33 -12.29 -10.46
C ALA A 243 -21.81 -11.00 -11.13
N GLN A 244 -22.82 -10.35 -10.57
CA GLN A 244 -23.40 -9.13 -11.15
C GLN A 244 -23.53 -8.02 -10.11
N ARG A 245 -23.29 -6.78 -10.53
CA ARG A 245 -23.56 -5.56 -9.77
C ARG A 245 -24.24 -4.53 -10.66
N SER A 246 -25.13 -3.73 -10.07
CA SER A 246 -25.74 -2.58 -10.76
C SER A 246 -24.87 -1.35 -10.58
N LEU A 247 -24.76 -0.53 -11.62
CA LEU A 247 -24.04 0.73 -11.59
C LEU A 247 -24.91 1.84 -12.19
N THR A 248 -25.08 2.93 -11.44
CA THR A 248 -25.76 4.14 -11.94
C THR A 248 -24.72 5.15 -12.42
N VAL A 249 -24.83 5.59 -13.67
CA VAL A 249 -23.98 6.59 -14.29
C VAL A 249 -24.74 7.92 -14.30
N ILE A 250 -24.14 8.97 -13.74
CA ILE A 250 -24.68 10.33 -13.76
C ILE A 250 -24.00 11.16 -14.85
N ALA A 251 -24.73 12.18 -15.34
CA ALA A 251 -24.15 13.17 -16.24
C ALA A 251 -23.04 13.96 -15.53
N ASP A 252 -22.05 14.36 -16.31
CA ASP A 252 -20.94 15.16 -15.84
C ASP A 252 -21.01 16.61 -16.38
N LYS A 253 -20.22 17.51 -15.80
CA LYS A 253 -20.12 18.94 -16.11
C LYS A 253 -18.79 19.30 -16.79
N PHE A 254 -18.34 18.44 -17.70
CA PHE A 254 -17.06 18.63 -18.38
C PHE A 254 -16.94 19.97 -19.10
N LYS A 255 -15.75 20.56 -18.98
CA LYS A 255 -15.26 21.59 -19.91
C LYS A 255 -14.46 20.89 -21.00
N ASN A 256 -14.63 21.29 -22.25
CA ASN A 256 -13.92 20.70 -23.39
C ASN A 256 -12.42 20.88 -23.19
N ASP A 257 -11.68 19.77 -23.22
CA ASP A 257 -10.22 19.77 -23.11
C ASP A 257 -9.64 18.49 -23.71
N LEU A 258 -8.37 18.54 -24.07
CA LEU A 258 -7.54 17.40 -24.41
C LEU A 258 -6.26 17.54 -23.63
N ASP A 259 -5.89 16.50 -22.89
CA ASP A 259 -4.69 16.53 -22.08
C ASP A 259 -3.84 15.28 -22.32
N VAL A 260 -2.52 15.44 -22.18
CA VAL A 260 -1.58 14.33 -22.08
C VAL A 260 -1.42 13.97 -20.61
N CYS A 261 -2.12 12.92 -20.19
CA CYS A 261 -2.25 12.54 -18.79
C CYS A 261 -0.94 11.97 -18.22
N TYR A 262 -0.32 11.00 -18.91
CA TYR A 262 0.94 10.38 -18.49
C TYR A 262 1.61 9.59 -19.64
N ILE A 263 2.90 9.29 -19.48
CA ILE A 263 3.66 8.44 -20.39
C ILE A 263 4.19 7.23 -19.63
N LYS A 264 3.78 6.05 -20.10
CA LYS A 264 4.08 4.75 -19.49
C LYS A 264 5.12 3.99 -20.29
N ARG A 265 5.96 3.21 -19.62
CA ARG A 265 6.88 2.26 -20.25
C ARG A 265 6.32 0.83 -20.25
N LEU A 266 6.31 0.16 -21.39
CA LEU A 266 5.99 -1.26 -21.54
C LEU A 266 7.22 -2.06 -22.02
N PRO A 267 7.39 -3.33 -21.60
CA PRO A 267 6.60 -4.00 -20.57
C PRO A 267 6.83 -3.38 -19.19
N GLU A 268 5.82 -3.43 -18.34
CA GLU A 268 6.00 -3.12 -16.92
C GLU A 268 6.85 -4.22 -16.29
N ILE A 269 7.88 -3.83 -15.56
CA ILE A 269 8.80 -4.78 -14.93
C ILE A 269 8.78 -4.47 -13.43
N PRO A 270 8.36 -5.44 -12.60
CA PRO A 270 8.43 -5.29 -11.16
C PRO A 270 9.85 -4.98 -10.71
N PHE A 271 10.00 -4.15 -9.68
CA PHE A 271 11.29 -4.09 -9.00
C PHE A 271 11.59 -5.44 -8.32
N VAL A 272 12.88 -5.74 -8.14
CA VAL A 272 13.31 -6.99 -7.52
C VAL A 272 13.55 -6.75 -6.03
N GLU A 273 12.73 -7.38 -5.19
CA GLU A 273 12.88 -7.28 -3.74
C GLU A 273 14.26 -7.78 -3.27
N ASN A 274 14.91 -7.00 -2.41
CA ASN A 274 16.26 -7.27 -1.91
C ASN A 274 17.31 -7.46 -3.03
N SER A 275 17.11 -6.79 -4.16
CA SER A 275 18.06 -6.77 -5.28
C SER A 275 19.48 -6.43 -4.81
N LYS A 276 20.46 -7.13 -5.36
CA LYS A 276 21.89 -6.82 -5.16
C LYS A 276 22.41 -5.81 -6.17
N ASP A 277 21.66 -5.57 -7.25
CA ASP A 277 21.98 -4.62 -8.30
C ASP A 277 20.70 -3.87 -8.74
N PRO A 278 20.08 -3.07 -7.85
CA PRO A 278 18.82 -2.37 -8.13
C PRO A 278 18.95 -1.31 -9.24
N GLY A 279 20.17 -0.94 -9.63
CA GLY A 279 20.44 -0.10 -10.80
C GLY A 279 20.28 -0.82 -12.14
N ARG A 280 20.11 -2.15 -12.13
CA ARG A 280 19.96 -2.98 -13.33
C ARG A 280 18.78 -3.95 -13.22
N GLU A 281 18.64 -4.64 -12.09
CA GLU A 281 17.52 -5.52 -11.83
C GLU A 281 16.21 -4.72 -11.70
N GLY A 282 15.15 -5.20 -12.33
CA GLY A 282 13.88 -4.47 -12.43
C GLY A 282 13.85 -3.41 -13.55
N TRP A 283 14.97 -3.07 -14.19
CA TRP A 283 14.97 -2.31 -15.45
C TRP A 283 14.87 -3.26 -16.65
N PRO A 284 14.46 -2.77 -17.84
CA PRO A 284 14.63 -3.54 -19.06
C PRO A 284 16.11 -3.83 -19.33
N ALA A 285 16.38 -4.96 -19.99
CA ALA A 285 17.73 -5.25 -20.44
C ALA A 285 18.17 -4.25 -21.52
N LEU A 286 19.47 -3.95 -21.59
CA LEU A 286 20.02 -3.09 -22.65
C LEU A 286 19.67 -3.69 -24.04
N GLY A 287 19.06 -2.88 -24.90
CA GLY A 287 18.62 -3.31 -26.23
C GLY A 287 17.30 -4.09 -26.25
N GLN A 288 16.64 -4.32 -25.11
CA GLN A 288 15.31 -4.92 -25.05
C GLN A 288 14.30 -4.03 -25.78
N GLU A 289 13.40 -4.64 -26.56
CA GLU A 289 12.26 -3.94 -27.16
C GLU A 289 11.32 -3.43 -26.06
N ILE A 290 10.97 -2.15 -26.18
CA ILE A 290 10.05 -1.46 -25.27
C ILE A 290 9.07 -0.60 -26.08
N THR A 291 7.95 -0.27 -25.46
CA THR A 291 7.00 0.72 -25.98
C THR A 291 6.86 1.84 -24.96
N TRP A 292 7.02 3.08 -25.40
CA TRP A 292 6.53 4.23 -24.67
C TRP A 292 5.09 4.51 -25.10
N ARG A 293 4.17 4.54 -24.14
CA ARG A 293 2.75 4.75 -24.39
C ARG A 293 2.31 6.05 -23.72
N ALA A 294 1.98 7.05 -24.52
CA ALA A 294 1.31 8.25 -24.02
C ALA A 294 -0.18 7.96 -23.85
N TYR A 295 -0.74 8.35 -22.72
CA TYR A 295 -2.18 8.35 -22.50
C TYR A 295 -2.68 9.78 -22.57
N SER A 296 -3.52 10.06 -23.55
CA SER A 296 -4.24 11.33 -23.65
C SER A 296 -5.72 11.13 -23.41
N LYS A 297 -6.43 12.15 -22.95
CA LYS A 297 -7.87 12.05 -22.70
C LYS A 297 -8.64 13.19 -23.36
N ASN A 298 -9.68 12.82 -24.09
CA ASN A 298 -10.66 13.77 -24.59
C ASN A 298 -11.72 14.00 -23.51
N TRP A 299 -11.79 15.22 -22.97
CA TRP A 299 -12.78 15.62 -21.99
C TRP A 299 -14.02 16.26 -22.62
N SER A 300 -14.09 16.37 -23.95
CA SER A 300 -15.26 16.92 -24.63
C SER A 300 -16.38 15.88 -24.82
N PRO A 301 -17.65 16.32 -24.96
CA PRO A 301 -18.78 15.46 -25.33
C PRO A 301 -18.70 14.96 -26.78
N ASP A 302 -17.79 15.50 -27.59
CA ASP A 302 -17.69 15.25 -29.00
C ASP A 302 -16.55 14.26 -29.31
N THR A 303 -16.71 13.51 -30.40
CA THR A 303 -15.62 12.68 -30.91
C THR A 303 -14.64 13.56 -31.68
N LEU A 304 -13.38 13.63 -31.24
CA LEU A 304 -12.31 14.29 -32.00
C LEU A 304 -11.84 13.38 -33.14
N ARG A 305 -11.41 13.94 -34.27
CA ARG A 305 -11.11 13.18 -35.49
C ARG A 305 -9.87 13.70 -36.22
N ASN A 306 -8.95 12.81 -36.55
CA ASN A 306 -7.68 13.13 -37.20
C ASN A 306 -6.82 14.07 -36.33
N VAL A 307 -6.73 13.75 -35.03
CA VAL A 307 -5.95 14.54 -34.07
C VAL A 307 -4.47 14.24 -34.30
N ALA A 308 -3.70 15.26 -34.72
CA ALA A 308 -2.27 15.11 -34.97
C ALA A 308 -1.50 14.90 -33.65
N TYR A 309 -0.39 14.15 -33.71
CA TYR A 309 0.52 13.98 -32.58
C TYR A 309 1.98 13.93 -33.01
N GLN A 310 2.89 14.20 -32.07
CA GLN A 310 4.34 14.16 -32.24
C GLN A 310 5.02 13.52 -31.03
N TRP A 311 6.04 12.71 -31.30
CA TRP A 311 7.04 12.28 -30.34
C TRP A 311 8.35 12.99 -30.65
N LEU A 312 8.99 13.55 -29.62
CA LEU A 312 10.26 14.24 -29.73
C LEU A 312 11.29 13.62 -28.78
N TRP A 313 12.53 13.55 -29.26
CA TRP A 313 13.68 13.08 -28.52
C TRP A 313 14.63 14.27 -28.29
N ASN A 314 14.77 14.73 -27.04
CA ASN A 314 15.52 15.93 -26.69
C ASN A 314 15.11 17.17 -27.52
N GLY A 315 13.82 17.30 -27.81
CA GLY A 315 13.26 18.39 -28.63
C GLY A 315 13.35 18.18 -30.14
N GLU A 316 14.00 17.12 -30.63
CA GLU A 316 14.03 16.77 -32.06
C GLU A 316 12.87 15.85 -32.43
N LEU A 317 12.15 16.14 -33.52
CA LEU A 317 11.04 15.33 -33.98
C LEU A 317 11.52 13.92 -34.35
N LEU A 318 10.95 12.91 -33.70
CA LEU A 318 11.29 11.51 -33.88
C LEU A 318 10.22 10.76 -34.67
N HIS A 319 8.96 10.97 -34.30
CA HIS A 319 7.81 10.32 -34.92
C HIS A 319 6.60 11.26 -34.87
N SER A 320 5.67 11.10 -35.81
CA SER A 320 4.41 11.85 -35.83
C SER A 320 3.34 11.04 -36.53
N GLY A 321 2.08 11.33 -36.23
CA GLY A 321 0.95 10.71 -36.90
C GLY A 321 -0.36 11.41 -36.59
N GLU A 322 -1.46 10.75 -36.93
CA GLU A 322 -2.82 11.21 -36.65
C GLU A 322 -3.62 10.10 -35.97
N ILE A 323 -4.44 10.48 -35.00
CA ILE A 323 -5.40 9.61 -34.32
C ILE A 323 -6.74 9.74 -35.05
N PRO A 324 -7.26 8.68 -35.69
CA PRO A 324 -8.45 8.78 -36.53
C PRO A 324 -9.70 9.22 -35.77
N PHE A 325 -9.86 8.74 -34.53
CA PHE A 325 -10.96 9.12 -33.65
C PHE A 325 -10.53 9.03 -32.18
N ILE A 326 -10.90 10.03 -31.38
CA ILE A 326 -10.85 9.98 -29.92
C ILE A 326 -12.29 10.12 -29.42
N PRO A 327 -12.90 9.05 -28.87
CA PRO A 327 -14.28 9.11 -28.39
C PRO A 327 -14.45 10.14 -27.25
N PRO A 328 -15.68 10.59 -26.99
CA PRO A 328 -15.98 11.46 -25.86
C PRO A 328 -15.51 10.83 -24.54
N TYR A 329 -14.98 11.65 -23.63
CA TYR A 329 -14.63 11.29 -22.26
C TYR A 329 -13.70 10.09 -22.11
N SER A 330 -12.91 9.80 -23.14
CA SER A 330 -12.15 8.54 -23.25
C SER A 330 -10.66 8.78 -23.33
N TYR A 331 -9.90 7.86 -22.74
CA TYR A 331 -8.45 7.77 -22.92
C TYR A 331 -8.11 7.18 -24.30
N ILE A 332 -7.09 7.73 -24.93
CA ILE A 332 -6.43 7.17 -26.11
C ILE A 332 -4.96 6.87 -25.79
N PRO A 333 -4.53 5.60 -25.91
CA PRO A 333 -3.12 5.27 -25.90
C PRO A 333 -2.49 5.55 -27.27
N VAL A 334 -1.32 6.18 -27.27
CA VAL A 334 -0.48 6.36 -28.47
C VAL A 334 0.88 5.74 -28.19
N ASP A 335 1.29 4.82 -29.06
CA ASP A 335 2.50 4.02 -28.87
C ASP A 335 3.68 4.56 -29.67
N PHE A 336 4.86 4.43 -29.08
CA PHE A 336 6.15 4.62 -29.71
C PHE A 336 7.08 3.47 -29.32
N ASP A 337 7.35 2.59 -30.28
CA ASP A 337 8.22 1.42 -30.09
C ASP A 337 9.70 1.79 -30.30
N THR A 338 10.56 1.27 -29.42
CA THR A 338 12.01 1.48 -29.48
C THR A 338 12.75 0.39 -28.70
N THR A 339 14.06 0.54 -28.53
CA THR A 339 14.89 -0.31 -27.68
C THR A 339 15.39 0.43 -26.46
N TRP A 340 15.45 -0.24 -25.31
CA TRP A 340 15.92 0.33 -24.06
C TRP A 340 17.42 0.67 -24.08
N SER A 341 17.75 1.84 -23.53
CA SER A 341 19.10 2.27 -23.18
C SER A 341 19.09 2.95 -21.81
N PHE A 342 20.19 2.81 -21.08
CA PHE A 342 20.44 3.57 -19.84
C PHE A 342 20.92 5.00 -20.11
N ASP A 343 21.18 5.35 -21.37
CA ASP A 343 21.44 6.73 -21.75
C ASP A 343 20.19 7.58 -21.52
N ARG A 344 20.26 8.48 -20.54
CA ARG A 344 19.18 9.41 -20.25
C ARG A 344 18.83 10.24 -21.47
N LYS A 345 17.53 10.38 -21.70
CA LYS A 345 16.98 11.26 -22.70
C LYS A 345 15.69 11.90 -22.22
N GLU A 346 15.38 13.09 -22.73
CA GLU A 346 14.08 13.71 -22.57
C GLU A 346 13.18 13.23 -23.71
N LEU A 347 12.15 12.45 -23.37
CA LEU A 347 11.10 12.03 -24.29
C LEU A 347 9.90 12.94 -24.10
N THR A 348 9.45 13.55 -25.18
CA THR A 348 8.29 14.45 -25.17
C THR A 348 7.20 13.91 -26.09
N PHE A 349 5.96 13.89 -25.61
CA PHE A 349 4.78 13.68 -26.42
C PHE A 349 3.99 14.99 -26.53
N VAL A 350 3.52 15.31 -27.73
CA VAL A 350 2.63 16.45 -28.00
C VAL A 350 1.41 15.93 -28.77
N ILE A 351 0.22 16.21 -28.27
CA ILE A 351 -1.04 16.01 -28.98
C ILE A 351 -1.57 17.36 -29.46
N ASP A 352 -2.27 17.38 -30.59
CA ASP A 352 -2.72 18.60 -31.27
C ASP A 352 -1.65 19.71 -31.34
N PRO A 353 -0.45 19.45 -31.91
CA PRO A 353 0.66 20.41 -31.90
C PRO A 353 0.39 21.73 -32.62
N ALA A 354 -0.71 21.82 -33.38
CA ALA A 354 -1.13 23.01 -34.10
C ALA A 354 -2.31 23.74 -33.42
N ASN A 355 -2.77 23.24 -32.26
CA ASN A 355 -3.87 23.80 -31.47
C ASN A 355 -5.12 24.04 -32.33
N THR A 356 -5.51 22.98 -33.06
CA THR A 356 -6.62 23.01 -34.01
C THR A 356 -7.97 22.80 -33.34
N TYR A 357 -8.01 22.22 -32.15
CA TYR A 357 -9.23 22.02 -31.38
C TYR A 357 -9.40 23.11 -30.31
N PRO A 358 -10.60 23.71 -30.20
CA PRO A 358 -10.88 24.65 -29.12
C PRO A 358 -10.95 23.93 -27.76
N GLU A 359 -9.96 24.18 -26.91
CA GLU A 359 -9.78 23.52 -25.61
C GLU A 359 -9.68 24.55 -24.49
N LEU A 360 -9.82 24.09 -23.24
CA LEU A 360 -9.70 24.95 -22.07
C LEU A 360 -8.24 25.31 -21.79
N SER A 361 -7.33 24.36 -22.01
CA SER A 361 -5.89 24.54 -21.86
C SER A 361 -5.16 23.94 -23.06
N GLU A 362 -4.23 24.70 -23.63
CA GLU A 362 -3.28 24.21 -24.64
C GLU A 362 -1.96 23.76 -24.00
N ARG A 363 -1.80 24.01 -22.69
CA ARG A 363 -0.54 23.79 -21.98
C ARG A 363 -0.33 22.32 -21.64
N ASN A 364 -1.42 21.59 -21.45
CA ASN A 364 -1.46 20.17 -21.10
C ASN A 364 -1.49 19.24 -22.33
N ASN A 365 -1.49 19.81 -23.54
CA ASN A 365 -1.27 19.10 -24.80
C ASN A 365 0.18 18.58 -24.98
N LYS A 366 1.08 18.84 -24.03
CA LYS A 366 2.48 18.44 -24.07
C LYS A 366 2.95 17.88 -22.74
N LEU A 367 3.62 16.73 -22.77
CA LEU A 367 4.29 16.14 -21.61
C LEU A 367 5.71 15.70 -21.96
N ALA A 368 6.67 16.06 -21.10
CA ALA A 368 8.06 15.62 -21.19
C ALA A 368 8.42 14.78 -19.95
N ILE A 369 9.12 13.66 -20.18
CA ILE A 369 9.65 12.78 -19.15
C ILE A 369 11.12 12.46 -19.44
N PHE A 370 11.85 11.99 -18.43
CA PHE A 370 13.16 11.38 -18.63
C PHE A 370 13.03 9.87 -18.77
N THR A 371 13.72 9.28 -19.75
CA THR A 371 13.60 7.85 -20.08
C THR A 371 14.09 6.92 -18.97
N ASP A 372 15.03 7.38 -18.14
CA ASP A 372 15.56 6.69 -16.96
C ASP A 372 14.93 7.16 -15.64
N ALA A 373 13.83 7.92 -15.70
CA ALA A 373 13.12 8.35 -14.50
C ALA A 373 12.59 7.16 -13.70
N LEU A 374 12.43 7.31 -12.39
CA LEU A 374 11.70 6.39 -11.52
C LEU A 374 10.18 6.53 -11.75
N SER A 375 9.46 5.41 -11.71
CA SER A 375 8.01 5.35 -11.94
C SER A 375 7.21 5.65 -10.69
N ILE A 376 6.17 6.46 -10.82
CA ILE A 376 5.19 6.73 -9.77
C ILE A 376 3.81 6.23 -10.20
N HIS A 377 3.13 5.51 -9.31
CA HIS A 377 1.72 5.19 -9.44
C HIS A 377 0.90 5.96 -8.41
N PHE A 378 -0.16 6.62 -8.89
CA PHE A 378 -1.11 7.28 -8.02
C PHE A 378 -2.44 6.56 -8.04
N TYR A 379 -2.98 6.32 -6.85
CA TYR A 379 -4.29 5.73 -6.62
C TYR A 379 -5.20 6.83 -6.10
N VAL A 380 -6.29 7.11 -6.79
CA VAL A 380 -7.16 8.24 -6.44
C VAL A 380 -8.60 7.76 -6.34
N GLU A 381 -9.23 8.08 -5.22
CA GLU A 381 -10.65 7.85 -5.06
C GLU A 381 -11.44 8.78 -5.98
N ASP A 382 -12.47 8.22 -6.61
CA ASP A 382 -13.27 8.84 -7.65
C ASP A 382 -13.81 10.23 -7.28
N MET A 383 -14.24 10.46 -6.03
CA MET A 383 -14.68 11.79 -5.58
C MET A 383 -13.54 12.81 -5.60
N THR A 384 -12.35 12.43 -5.15
CA THR A 384 -11.18 13.31 -5.17
C THR A 384 -10.77 13.61 -6.60
N TYR A 385 -10.72 12.58 -7.46
CA TYR A 385 -10.45 12.76 -8.89
C TYR A 385 -11.41 13.76 -9.56
N ARG A 386 -12.73 13.59 -9.35
CA ARG A 386 -13.79 14.50 -9.84
C ARG A 386 -13.59 15.92 -9.36
N TYR A 387 -13.34 16.08 -8.06
CA TYR A 387 -13.23 17.39 -7.44
C TYR A 387 -12.14 18.23 -8.11
N PHE A 388 -10.98 17.63 -8.40
CA PHE A 388 -9.93 18.32 -9.14
C PHE A 388 -10.40 18.71 -10.54
N HIS A 389 -11.06 17.81 -11.28
CA HIS A 389 -11.59 18.18 -12.59
C HIS A 389 -12.60 19.36 -12.53
N ASP A 390 -13.52 19.33 -11.57
CA ASP A 390 -14.55 20.38 -11.41
C ASP A 390 -13.96 21.74 -11.03
N HIS A 391 -12.90 21.72 -10.21
CA HIS A 391 -12.45 22.91 -9.48
C HIS A 391 -11.06 23.42 -9.89
N GLN A 392 -10.21 22.62 -10.54
CA GLN A 392 -8.80 22.99 -10.70
C GLN A 392 -8.60 24.22 -11.58
N ALA A 393 -9.45 24.41 -12.59
CA ALA A 393 -9.46 25.60 -13.42
C ALA A 393 -9.71 26.91 -12.64
N ASN A 394 -10.27 26.85 -11.42
CA ASN A 394 -10.53 28.01 -10.58
C ASN A 394 -9.23 28.66 -10.07
N LEU A 395 -8.11 27.91 -10.04
CA LEU A 395 -6.79 28.44 -9.72
C LEU A 395 -6.23 29.38 -10.82
N LYS A 396 -6.71 29.26 -12.06
CA LYS A 396 -6.29 30.08 -13.22
C LYS A 396 -4.78 30.00 -13.51
N VAL A 397 -4.16 28.84 -13.28
CA VAL A 397 -2.73 28.59 -13.52
C VAL A 397 -2.43 27.74 -14.76
N GLY A 398 -3.46 27.47 -15.58
CA GLY A 398 -3.35 26.64 -16.78
C GLY A 398 -3.38 25.13 -16.50
N THR A 399 -3.95 24.74 -15.36
CA THR A 399 -4.30 23.36 -15.01
C THR A 399 -5.82 23.26 -14.85
N ASN A 400 -6.41 22.13 -15.26
CA ASN A 400 -7.87 21.97 -15.21
C ASN A 400 -8.35 20.55 -14.83
N SER A 401 -7.43 19.60 -14.68
CA SER A 401 -7.74 18.22 -14.35
C SER A 401 -6.91 17.74 -13.16
N TRP A 402 -7.24 16.54 -12.65
CA TRP A 402 -6.39 15.87 -11.68
C TRP A 402 -5.01 15.57 -12.30
N GLU A 403 -5.00 15.18 -13.56
CA GLU A 403 -3.81 14.82 -14.34
C GLU A 403 -2.86 15.99 -14.44
N ASP A 404 -3.38 17.17 -14.76
CA ASP A 404 -2.63 18.41 -14.78
C ASP A 404 -2.03 18.75 -13.41
N TRP A 405 -2.83 18.59 -12.35
CA TRP A 405 -2.34 18.82 -11.00
C TRP A 405 -1.19 17.88 -10.65
N ALA A 406 -1.37 16.58 -10.88
CA ALA A 406 -0.36 15.58 -10.58
C ALA A 406 0.91 15.82 -11.41
N GLN A 407 0.78 16.02 -12.73
CA GLN A 407 1.92 16.18 -13.62
C GLN A 407 2.61 17.53 -13.47
N ILE A 408 1.87 18.63 -13.64
CA ILE A 408 2.44 19.97 -13.77
C ILE A 408 2.79 20.52 -12.38
N LEU A 409 1.90 20.34 -11.40
CA LEU A 409 2.06 20.98 -10.10
C LEU A 409 2.82 20.13 -9.08
N GLN A 410 2.84 18.80 -9.24
CA GLN A 410 3.63 17.90 -8.38
C GLN A 410 4.88 17.37 -9.09
N ILE A 411 4.74 16.51 -10.12
CA ILE A 411 5.88 15.76 -10.69
C ILE A 411 6.91 16.67 -11.38
N GLN A 412 6.47 17.57 -12.26
CA GLN A 412 7.37 18.52 -12.93
C GLN A 412 8.07 19.44 -11.92
N ARG A 413 7.33 19.87 -10.89
CA ARG A 413 7.89 20.70 -9.82
C ARG A 413 8.93 19.95 -9.00
N TRP A 414 8.69 18.68 -8.68
CA TRP A 414 9.66 17.86 -7.97
C TRP A 414 10.94 17.63 -8.80
N ASN A 415 10.79 17.34 -10.09
CA ASN A 415 11.93 17.27 -11.01
C ASN A 415 12.69 18.59 -11.15
N HIS A 416 12.00 19.73 -11.05
CA HIS A 416 12.64 21.05 -11.02
C HIS A 416 13.43 21.26 -9.72
N MET A 417 12.87 20.87 -8.56
CA MET A 417 13.57 20.89 -7.29
C MET A 417 14.84 20.01 -7.34
N PHE A 418 14.74 18.81 -7.91
CA PHE A 418 15.89 17.93 -8.14
C PHE A 418 16.98 18.57 -9.00
N ALA A 419 16.61 19.22 -10.10
CA ALA A 419 17.57 19.91 -10.97
C ALA A 419 18.24 21.10 -10.29
N ASN A 420 17.53 21.81 -9.42
CA ASN A 420 18.01 23.03 -8.75
C ASN A 420 18.80 22.77 -7.47
N ALA A 421 18.84 21.53 -6.97
CA ALA A 421 19.52 21.16 -5.73
C ALA A 421 21.06 21.09 -5.90
N ILE A 422 21.65 22.19 -6.36
CA ILE A 422 23.06 22.31 -6.75
C ILE A 422 23.89 22.75 -5.55
N TYR A 423 24.82 21.88 -5.15
CA TYR A 423 25.78 22.12 -4.06
C TYR A 423 27.21 21.78 -4.52
N PRO A 424 28.26 22.15 -3.78
CA PRO A 424 29.64 21.84 -4.16
C PRO A 424 29.90 20.35 -4.44
N GLU A 425 29.26 19.45 -3.70
CA GLU A 425 29.37 17.99 -3.86
C GLU A 425 28.43 17.42 -4.92
N THR A 426 27.36 18.16 -5.27
CA THR A 426 26.32 17.73 -6.21
C THR A 426 26.08 18.80 -7.28
N PRO A 427 27.10 19.10 -8.13
CA PRO A 427 27.04 20.20 -9.09
C PRO A 427 25.96 20.03 -10.19
N ASN A 428 25.44 18.82 -10.35
CA ASN A 428 24.38 18.47 -11.32
C ASN A 428 22.99 18.32 -10.68
N GLY A 429 22.83 18.70 -9.41
CA GLY A 429 21.61 18.46 -8.66
C GLY A 429 21.45 17.01 -8.20
N VAL A 430 20.20 16.63 -7.90
CA VAL A 430 19.82 15.23 -7.80
C VAL A 430 19.94 14.60 -9.20
N LEU A 431 20.52 13.42 -9.29
CA LEU A 431 20.72 12.72 -10.55
C LEU A 431 19.44 12.05 -11.03
N ASP A 432 18.66 11.42 -10.17
CA ASP A 432 17.38 10.80 -10.55
C ASP A 432 16.31 11.82 -10.94
N ARG A 433 15.34 11.35 -11.73
CA ARG A 433 14.09 12.06 -12.04
C ARG A 433 12.94 11.12 -11.78
N VAL A 434 11.74 11.66 -11.67
CA VAL A 434 10.51 10.88 -11.48
C VAL A 434 9.53 11.13 -12.62
N ARG A 435 8.68 10.15 -12.92
CA ARG A 435 7.56 10.30 -13.85
C ARG A 435 6.33 9.63 -13.29
N LEU A 436 5.16 10.22 -13.53
CA LEU A 436 3.90 9.53 -13.33
C LEU A 436 3.75 8.49 -14.45
N ASP A 437 3.62 7.22 -14.07
CA ASP A 437 3.56 6.09 -15.00
C ASP A 437 2.14 5.54 -15.13
N SER A 438 1.32 5.62 -14.06
CA SER A 438 -0.10 5.24 -14.08
C SER A 438 -0.92 6.01 -13.04
N ILE A 439 -2.21 6.17 -13.35
CA ILE A 439 -3.25 6.72 -12.45
C ILE A 439 -4.35 5.68 -12.33
N TYR A 440 -4.63 5.23 -11.11
CA TYR A 440 -5.68 4.26 -10.81
C TYR A 440 -6.84 4.98 -10.13
N ILE A 441 -7.93 5.16 -10.87
CA ILE A 441 -9.18 5.67 -10.30
C ILE A 441 -9.90 4.50 -9.63
N VAL A 442 -10.13 4.65 -8.33
CA VAL A 442 -10.78 3.63 -7.50
C VAL A 442 -12.06 4.20 -6.87
N PRO A 443 -13.01 3.36 -6.43
CA PRO A 443 -14.21 3.87 -5.77
C PRO A 443 -13.91 4.60 -4.45
N ASN A 444 -14.86 5.38 -3.94
CA ASN A 444 -14.68 6.07 -2.66
C ASN A 444 -14.64 5.07 -1.49
N GLY A 445 -13.73 5.27 -0.54
CA GLY A 445 -13.48 4.33 0.57
C GLY A 445 -12.77 3.04 0.14
N ALA A 446 -12.20 3.01 -1.07
CA ALA A 446 -11.50 1.87 -1.63
C ALA A 446 -10.14 1.61 -1.01
N LEU A 447 -9.43 2.69 -0.68
CA LEU A 447 -8.05 2.59 -0.28
C LEU A 447 -7.97 2.23 1.21
N PRO A 448 -7.04 1.33 1.61
CA PRO A 448 -6.08 0.62 0.74
C PRO A 448 -6.70 -0.62 0.06
N LEU A 449 -6.21 -0.95 -1.14
CA LEU A 449 -6.69 -2.08 -1.95
C LEU A 449 -6.20 -3.43 -1.44
N ASN A 450 -4.94 -3.52 -1.00
CA ASN A 450 -4.30 -4.78 -0.61
C ASN A 450 -3.58 -4.67 0.74
N GLY A 451 -4.31 -4.15 1.74
CA GLY A 451 -3.78 -3.91 3.09
C GLY A 451 -2.92 -2.65 3.17
N GLY A 452 -2.57 -2.26 4.39
CA GLY A 452 -1.78 -1.06 4.64
C GLY A 452 -2.61 0.18 5.00
N LEU A 453 -2.21 1.35 4.49
CA LEU A 453 -2.75 2.67 4.79
C LEU A 453 -3.28 3.25 3.47
N PRO A 454 -4.46 3.91 3.48
CA PRO A 454 -5.09 4.43 2.27
C PRO A 454 -4.21 5.37 1.44
N THR A 455 -3.29 6.09 2.08
CA THR A 455 -2.41 7.08 1.43
C THR A 455 -1.04 6.51 1.14
N ASN A 456 -0.34 6.04 2.17
CA ASN A 456 1.09 5.82 2.09
C ASN A 456 1.48 4.57 1.28
N HIS A 457 0.69 3.51 1.40
CA HIS A 457 0.85 2.28 0.64
C HIS A 457 -0.53 1.76 0.26
N PRO A 458 -1.17 2.42 -0.74
CA PRO A 458 -2.54 2.13 -1.17
C PRO A 458 -2.67 0.72 -1.75
N ASP A 459 -1.59 0.15 -2.28
CA ASP A 459 -1.56 -1.21 -2.80
C ASP A 459 -0.22 -1.90 -2.49
N MET A 460 -0.16 -2.71 -1.43
CA MET A 460 1.05 -3.46 -1.07
C MET A 460 1.50 -4.48 -2.12
N ASN A 461 0.60 -4.86 -3.05
CA ASN A 461 0.92 -5.79 -4.13
C ASN A 461 1.50 -5.07 -5.37
N ASP A 462 1.43 -3.74 -5.44
CA ASP A 462 2.00 -3.01 -6.56
C ASP A 462 3.51 -2.94 -6.44
N LYS A 463 4.19 -3.76 -7.24
CA LYS A 463 5.65 -3.79 -7.38
C LYS A 463 6.11 -3.22 -8.72
N LEU A 464 5.20 -2.71 -9.54
CA LEU A 464 5.50 -2.27 -10.91
C LEU A 464 6.12 -0.87 -10.94
N CYS A 465 5.83 -0.05 -9.92
CA CYS A 465 6.38 1.29 -9.75
C CYS A 465 7.46 1.37 -8.66
N ASP A 466 8.18 2.50 -8.63
CA ASP A 466 9.19 2.82 -7.62
C ASP A 466 8.64 3.60 -6.45
N LEU A 467 7.51 4.27 -6.66
CA LEU A 467 6.81 5.10 -5.69
C LEU A 467 5.31 4.94 -5.89
N GLN A 468 4.57 4.81 -4.80
CA GLN A 468 3.11 4.81 -4.82
C GLN A 468 2.55 5.80 -3.80
N TRP A 469 1.38 6.37 -4.11
CA TRP A 469 0.62 7.16 -3.16
C TRP A 469 -0.88 7.10 -3.45
N GLY A 470 -1.67 7.18 -2.39
CA GLY A 470 -3.12 7.14 -2.41
C GLY A 470 -3.76 8.48 -2.03
N PHE A 471 -4.83 8.84 -2.73
CA PHE A 471 -5.59 10.07 -2.54
C PHE A 471 -7.04 9.73 -2.19
N THR A 472 -7.39 9.86 -0.92
CA THR A 472 -8.73 9.50 -0.43
C THR A 472 -9.73 10.65 -0.55
N THR A 473 -11.01 10.32 -0.42
CA THR A 473 -12.12 11.28 -0.34
C THR A 473 -12.00 12.23 0.86
N GLU A 474 -11.19 11.88 1.87
CA GLU A 474 -10.94 12.76 3.02
C GLU A 474 -10.19 14.03 2.62
N GLY A 475 -9.37 14.00 1.56
CA GLY A 475 -8.67 15.19 1.09
C GLY A 475 -9.63 16.32 0.66
N VAL A 476 -10.77 15.96 0.07
CA VAL A 476 -11.78 16.92 -0.42
C VAL A 476 -12.89 17.19 0.60
N THR A 477 -13.27 16.18 1.40
CA THR A 477 -14.27 16.37 2.46
C THR A 477 -13.68 17.02 3.70
N GLY A 478 -12.37 16.85 3.94
CA GLY A 478 -11.56 17.57 4.92
C GLY A 478 -11.14 18.95 4.40
N THR A 479 -10.06 19.52 4.92
CA THR A 479 -9.61 20.89 4.56
C THR A 479 -8.50 20.95 3.52
N ALA A 480 -7.83 19.83 3.21
CA ALA A 480 -6.61 19.81 2.40
C ALA A 480 -6.82 20.43 1.01
N TYR A 481 -7.87 20.02 0.29
CA TYR A 481 -8.11 20.44 -1.09
C TYR A 481 -9.20 21.50 -1.26
N ARG A 482 -9.75 22.05 -0.17
CA ARG A 482 -10.93 22.96 -0.24
C ARG A 482 -10.65 24.34 -0.84
N ASN A 483 -9.41 24.81 -0.83
CA ASN A 483 -9.07 26.12 -1.36
C ASN A 483 -8.80 26.01 -2.87
N ASP A 484 -9.85 26.12 -3.68
CA ASP A 484 -9.77 25.96 -5.13
C ASP A 484 -9.43 27.24 -5.90
N THR A 485 -9.15 28.35 -5.22
CA THR A 485 -9.00 29.68 -5.85
C THR A 485 -7.64 30.32 -5.65
N THR A 486 -6.80 29.82 -4.73
CA THR A 486 -5.55 30.48 -4.34
C THR A 486 -4.33 29.69 -4.81
N ALA A 487 -3.52 30.24 -5.71
CA ALA A 487 -2.27 29.62 -6.16
C ALA A 487 -1.08 29.99 -5.25
N THR A 488 -0.94 29.30 -4.12
CA THR A 488 0.19 29.48 -3.18
C THR A 488 0.72 28.13 -2.69
N ASP A 489 2.00 28.08 -2.31
CA ASP A 489 2.64 26.84 -1.85
C ASP A 489 2.10 26.29 -0.52
N ALA A 490 1.33 27.10 0.22
CA ALA A 490 0.61 26.67 1.41
C ALA A 490 -0.73 25.98 1.08
N ASN A 491 -1.20 26.06 -0.16
CA ASN A 491 -2.45 25.44 -0.60
C ASN A 491 -2.19 24.09 -1.26
N MET A 492 -2.55 22.99 -0.60
CA MET A 492 -2.34 21.63 -1.12
C MET A 492 -3.09 21.35 -2.43
N PHE A 493 -4.18 22.07 -2.71
CA PHE A 493 -4.88 21.99 -4.00
C PHE A 493 -4.06 22.58 -5.16
N PHE A 494 -3.16 23.51 -4.87
CA PHE A 494 -2.17 24.02 -5.82
C PHE A 494 -0.88 23.20 -5.78
N TYR A 495 -0.27 23.04 -4.61
CA TYR A 495 0.98 22.34 -4.41
C TYR A 495 0.97 21.54 -3.10
N GLU A 496 1.16 20.23 -3.18
CA GLU A 496 1.17 19.36 -2.02
C GLU A 496 2.60 19.00 -1.61
N GLY A 497 3.24 19.93 -0.90
CA GLY A 497 4.61 19.73 -0.42
C GLY A 497 4.79 18.51 0.49
N SER A 498 3.77 18.18 1.29
CA SER A 498 3.76 16.97 2.13
C SER A 498 3.80 15.69 1.31
N LEU A 499 3.12 15.62 0.17
CA LEU A 499 3.17 14.45 -0.72
C LEU A 499 4.62 14.17 -1.15
N ILE A 500 5.34 15.20 -1.58
CA ILE A 500 6.72 15.05 -2.04
C ILE A 500 7.66 14.70 -0.89
N HIS A 501 7.41 15.22 0.31
CA HIS A 501 8.12 14.85 1.53
C HIS A 501 7.96 13.36 1.84
N GLU A 502 6.72 12.87 1.83
CA GLU A 502 6.41 11.46 2.09
C GLU A 502 6.96 10.52 1.01
N LEU A 503 6.88 10.91 -0.26
CA LEU A 503 7.54 10.18 -1.35
C LEU A 503 9.07 10.24 -1.26
N GLY A 504 9.62 11.24 -0.59
CA GLY A 504 11.03 11.32 -0.20
C GLY A 504 11.42 10.19 0.74
N HIS A 505 10.60 9.87 1.73
CA HIS A 505 10.81 8.69 2.59
C HIS A 505 10.75 7.37 1.83
N ALA A 506 9.83 7.25 0.86
CA ALA A 506 9.81 6.10 -0.06
C ALA A 506 11.11 5.98 -0.89
N ARG A 507 11.85 7.09 -1.07
CA ARG A 507 13.24 7.15 -1.59
C ARG A 507 14.32 7.28 -0.51
N TYR A 508 14.06 6.69 0.65
CA TYR A 508 15.01 6.40 1.72
C TYR A 508 15.42 7.62 2.56
N LEU A 509 14.90 8.80 2.24
CA LEU A 509 15.21 9.99 3.01
C LEU A 509 14.63 9.88 4.42
N ILE A 510 15.40 10.35 5.40
CA ILE A 510 14.94 10.53 6.78
C ILE A 510 14.45 11.95 7.00
N ASP A 511 13.68 12.15 8.06
CA ASP A 511 13.37 13.49 8.54
C ASP A 511 14.61 14.16 9.13
N THR A 512 15.14 15.17 8.46
CA THR A 512 16.32 15.87 8.96
C THR A 512 16.00 16.73 10.19
N TYR A 513 14.74 17.16 10.37
CA TYR A 513 14.32 17.79 11.63
C TYR A 513 14.41 16.84 12.84
N GLY A 514 14.45 15.51 12.62
CA GLY A 514 14.74 14.54 13.68
C GLY A 514 16.20 14.59 14.18
N LEU A 515 17.07 15.38 13.53
CA LEU A 515 18.44 15.69 13.96
C LEU A 515 18.51 16.95 14.82
N ASP A 516 17.40 17.65 15.05
CA ASP A 516 17.33 18.77 15.98
C ASP A 516 17.55 18.29 17.43
N LEU A 517 17.95 19.22 18.31
CA LEU A 517 18.05 18.99 19.76
C LEU A 517 17.02 19.83 20.51
N ASN A 518 16.17 19.12 21.24
CA ASN A 518 15.09 19.67 22.04
C ASN A 518 15.30 19.31 23.51
N ASP A 519 15.15 20.29 24.40
CA ASP A 519 15.29 20.10 25.85
C ASP A 519 13.95 19.81 26.55
N GLY A 520 12.84 20.08 25.86
CA GLY A 520 11.49 20.04 26.41
C GLY A 520 11.19 21.22 27.35
N TYR A 521 9.90 21.53 27.53
CA TYR A 521 9.44 22.60 28.43
C TYR A 521 9.82 22.40 29.91
N ASN A 522 10.17 21.17 30.31
CA ASN A 522 10.50 20.82 31.69
C ASN A 522 12.00 20.56 31.90
N HIS A 523 12.85 20.80 30.90
CA HIS A 523 14.28 20.47 30.95
C HIS A 523 14.53 19.00 31.29
N ASP A 524 13.67 18.11 30.76
CA ASP A 524 13.69 16.69 31.08
C ASP A 524 14.51 15.88 30.07
N LYS A 525 14.88 16.48 28.94
CA LYS A 525 15.62 15.81 27.86
C LYS A 525 17.11 16.05 27.93
N ILE A 526 17.58 17.26 28.20
CA ILE A 526 19.01 17.53 28.37
C ILE A 526 19.26 17.78 29.86
N LYS A 527 20.13 16.97 30.48
CA LYS A 527 20.44 17.08 31.93
C LYS A 527 21.89 17.43 32.20
N ILE A 528 22.61 17.84 31.15
CA ILE A 528 24.04 18.15 31.21
C ILE A 528 24.26 19.39 32.09
N MET A 529 25.26 19.31 32.95
CA MET A 529 25.65 20.34 33.90
C MET A 529 27.12 20.72 33.67
N ASP A 530 27.42 22.02 33.62
CA ASP A 530 28.77 22.55 33.71
C ASP A 530 28.99 23.18 35.09
N ASN A 531 30.02 22.72 35.81
CA ASN A 531 30.32 23.18 37.19
C ASN A 531 29.11 23.17 38.14
N GLY A 532 28.21 22.20 37.96
CA GLY A 532 26.98 22.07 38.76
C GLY A 532 25.87 23.06 38.37
N GLN A 533 26.00 23.76 37.25
CA GLN A 533 24.96 24.59 36.64
C GLN A 533 24.41 23.93 35.38
N TYR A 534 23.10 23.99 35.20
CA TYR A 534 22.44 23.47 34.02
C TYR A 534 22.86 24.25 32.77
N ILE A 535 23.21 23.55 31.66
CA ILE A 535 23.74 24.23 30.46
C ILE A 535 22.64 24.73 29.51
N GLY A 536 21.45 24.12 29.50
CA GLY A 536 20.37 24.51 28.61
C GLY A 536 19.85 25.91 28.96
N GLY A 537 19.69 26.76 27.94
CA GLY A 537 19.29 28.15 28.10
C GLY A 537 20.41 29.10 28.55
N THR A 538 21.65 28.60 28.70
CA THR A 538 22.82 29.44 28.92
C THR A 538 23.38 29.97 27.60
N ASP A 539 24.35 30.89 27.65
CA ASP A 539 25.07 31.38 26.47
C ASP A 539 25.82 30.27 25.70
N TRP A 540 26.06 29.10 26.35
CA TRP A 540 26.73 27.95 25.74
C TRP A 540 25.78 27.03 24.96
N MET A 541 24.50 27.01 25.33
CA MET A 541 23.44 26.21 24.69
C MET A 541 22.11 26.97 24.77
N PRO A 542 21.98 28.10 24.06
CA PRO A 542 20.82 28.97 24.19
C PRO A 542 19.56 28.32 23.59
N PHE A 543 18.40 28.72 24.09
CA PHE A 543 17.13 28.37 23.44
C PHE A 543 16.96 29.21 22.16
N ASN A 544 16.80 28.54 21.02
CA ASN A 544 16.59 29.20 19.74
C ASN A 544 15.12 29.60 19.56
N ALA A 545 14.21 28.62 19.57
CA ALA A 545 12.76 28.84 19.54
C ALA A 545 12.06 27.73 20.30
N TRP A 546 11.09 28.12 21.14
CA TRP A 546 10.40 27.23 22.07
C TRP A 546 11.39 26.47 22.96
N ASP A 547 11.46 25.16 22.83
CA ASP A 547 12.29 24.23 23.61
C ASP A 547 13.44 23.61 22.79
N ASN A 548 13.68 24.11 21.57
CA ASN A 548 14.84 23.71 20.76
C ASN A 548 16.10 24.50 21.16
N VAL A 549 17.17 23.78 21.45
CA VAL A 549 18.48 24.32 21.77
C VAL A 549 19.46 24.25 20.59
N HIS A 550 19.17 23.41 19.60
CA HIS A 550 19.94 23.32 18.36
C HIS A 550 19.05 22.87 17.21
N TYR A 551 19.19 23.50 16.04
CA TYR A 551 18.55 23.09 14.80
C TYR A 551 19.60 22.45 13.89
N SER A 552 19.21 21.39 13.20
CA SER A 552 19.99 20.83 12.10
C SER A 552 20.31 21.89 11.05
N LEU A 553 21.46 21.76 10.40
CA LEU A 553 21.91 22.69 9.36
C LEU A 553 21.13 22.56 8.04
N GLU A 554 20.40 21.46 7.88
CA GLU A 554 19.70 21.14 6.64
C GLU A 554 18.29 21.70 6.67
N HIS A 555 18.01 22.65 5.77
CA HIS A 555 16.72 23.32 5.68
C HIS A 555 16.10 23.07 4.30
N GLY A 556 15.45 21.93 4.15
CA GLY A 556 14.82 21.53 2.89
C GLY A 556 13.62 20.62 3.08
N LEU A 557 13.40 19.79 2.06
CA LEU A 557 12.23 18.93 1.91
C LEU A 557 11.98 18.11 3.18
N MET A 558 13.05 17.59 3.78
CA MET A 558 12.99 16.73 4.97
C MET A 558 13.08 17.49 6.31
N SER A 559 13.13 18.82 6.27
CA SER A 559 13.10 19.74 7.42
C SER A 559 11.86 20.65 7.38
N SER A 560 10.75 20.15 6.82
CA SER A 560 9.49 20.88 6.66
C SER A 560 9.52 22.08 5.68
N ASN A 561 10.62 22.31 4.96
CA ASN A 561 10.65 23.26 3.84
C ASN A 561 10.41 22.53 2.53
N TYR A 562 9.14 22.35 2.18
CA TYR A 562 8.73 21.50 1.06
C TYR A 562 9.03 22.06 -0.34
N THR A 563 9.77 23.15 -0.48
CA THR A 563 9.99 23.81 -1.79
C THR A 563 11.41 23.65 -2.34
N VAL A 564 12.29 23.01 -1.58
CA VAL A 564 13.71 22.83 -1.91
C VAL A 564 14.19 21.49 -1.38
N VAL A 565 15.05 20.78 -2.12
CA VAL A 565 15.77 19.61 -1.59
C VAL A 565 17.10 20.10 -1.04
N ASP A 566 17.37 19.85 0.24
CA ASP A 566 18.60 20.27 0.92
C ASP A 566 19.83 19.48 0.46
N ARG A 567 21.00 19.92 0.94
CA ARG A 567 22.30 19.37 0.53
C ARG A 567 22.42 17.90 0.92
N TYR A 568 22.06 17.59 2.16
CA TYR A 568 22.15 16.24 2.70
C TYR A 568 21.24 15.25 1.97
N SER A 569 19.96 15.62 1.77
CA SER A 569 18.99 14.86 0.99
C SER A 569 19.44 14.66 -0.46
N THR A 570 20.06 15.67 -1.07
CA THR A 570 20.59 15.56 -2.45
C THR A 570 21.72 14.55 -2.55
N MET A 571 22.65 14.56 -1.59
CA MET A 571 23.72 13.57 -1.54
C MET A 571 23.15 12.17 -1.36
N ALA A 572 22.22 11.99 -0.41
CA ALA A 572 21.54 10.71 -0.15
C ALA A 572 20.83 10.15 -1.40
N LEU A 573 20.10 10.98 -2.14
CA LEU A 573 19.46 10.56 -3.40
C LEU A 573 20.49 10.18 -4.46
N ASN A 574 21.61 10.90 -4.55
CA ASN A 574 22.68 10.58 -5.51
C ASN A 574 23.42 9.28 -5.19
N HIS A 575 23.44 8.84 -3.92
CA HIS A 575 23.98 7.53 -3.53
C HIS A 575 23.19 6.36 -4.11
N ILE A 576 21.91 6.56 -4.42
CA ILE A 576 20.99 5.53 -4.93
C ILE A 576 20.54 5.81 -6.37
N PHE A 577 21.33 6.56 -7.13
CA PHE A 577 21.03 6.91 -8.52
C PHE A 577 20.68 5.67 -9.37
N GLN A 578 19.56 5.73 -10.10
CA GLN A 578 18.99 4.64 -10.89
C GLN A 578 18.53 3.40 -10.12
N HIS A 579 18.64 3.36 -8.79
CA HIS A 579 18.15 2.21 -8.03
C HIS A 579 16.62 2.19 -8.07
N ARG A 580 16.04 1.09 -8.58
CA ARG A 580 14.62 0.78 -8.36
C ARG A 580 14.33 0.66 -6.85
N ALA A 581 13.04 0.62 -6.48
CA ALA A 581 12.65 0.25 -5.12
C ALA A 581 13.26 -1.12 -4.71
N LEU A 582 13.60 -1.29 -3.42
CA LEU A 582 14.30 -2.49 -2.91
C LEU A 582 13.44 -3.35 -1.98
N CYS A 583 12.70 -2.72 -1.07
CA CYS A 583 11.92 -3.43 -0.05
C CYS A 583 10.69 -2.62 0.37
N GLY A 584 10.14 -1.88 -0.59
CA GLY A 584 9.05 -0.93 -0.41
C GLY A 584 9.18 0.21 -1.42
N ASN A 585 8.06 0.58 -2.02
CA ASN A 585 7.87 1.75 -2.87
C ASN A 585 6.96 2.79 -2.17
N TYR A 586 6.99 2.80 -0.83
CA TYR A 586 6.13 3.57 0.06
C TYR A 586 6.90 4.01 1.31
N ASN A 587 6.39 4.97 2.08
CA ASN A 587 6.98 5.35 3.37
C ASN A 587 6.57 4.35 4.48
N SER A 588 7.44 3.81 5.32
CA SER A 588 8.90 3.79 5.19
C SER A 588 9.31 2.48 4.54
N PRO A 589 10.23 2.47 3.56
CA PRO A 589 10.83 1.23 3.08
C PRO A 589 11.81 0.71 4.14
N CYS A 590 12.16 -0.57 4.07
CA CYS A 590 13.04 -1.21 5.07
C CYS A 590 14.45 -0.59 5.17
N ASN A 591 14.86 0.19 4.18
CA ASN A 591 16.18 0.78 4.04
C ASN A 591 16.17 2.31 4.10
N ILE A 592 15.12 2.88 4.68
CA ILE A 592 15.09 4.29 5.08
C ILE A 592 16.34 4.64 5.92
N GLY A 593 16.99 5.75 5.59
CA GLY A 593 18.19 6.20 6.28
C GLY A 593 19.40 5.29 6.17
N SER A 594 19.45 4.37 5.20
CA SER A 594 20.58 3.44 5.03
C SER A 594 21.95 4.15 4.92
N TYR A 595 21.98 5.35 4.35
CA TYR A 595 23.17 6.20 4.24
C TYR A 595 23.62 6.82 5.57
N LEU A 596 22.81 6.79 6.64
CA LEU A 596 23.17 7.35 7.96
C LEU A 596 24.41 6.67 8.55
N ASN A 597 24.67 5.42 8.17
CA ASN A 597 25.78 4.63 8.66
C ASN A 597 27.00 4.63 7.71
N ASP A 598 26.97 5.42 6.63
CA ASP A 598 28.13 5.67 5.76
C ASP A 598 29.11 6.66 6.41
N ILE A 599 29.57 6.32 7.61
CA ILE A 599 30.42 7.16 8.47
C ILE A 599 31.89 6.77 8.28
N PRO A 600 32.84 7.73 8.24
CA PRO A 600 34.26 7.42 8.18
C PRO A 600 34.72 6.51 9.32
N ASN A 601 35.74 5.67 9.08
CA ASN A 601 36.35 4.84 10.13
C ASN A 601 37.01 5.69 11.24
N GLU A 602 37.44 6.90 10.92
CA GLU A 602 38.08 7.83 11.85
C GLU A 602 37.50 9.24 11.70
N ASN A 603 36.81 9.71 12.73
CA ASN A 603 36.39 11.11 12.86
C ASN A 603 37.32 11.85 13.81
N ARG A 604 37.77 13.05 13.42
CA ARG A 604 38.70 13.88 14.20
C ARG A 604 38.06 15.23 14.50
N LEU A 605 37.98 15.58 15.78
CA LEU A 605 37.56 16.91 16.22
C LEU A 605 38.80 17.78 16.41
N THR A 606 38.77 18.99 15.85
CA THR A 606 39.79 20.03 16.10
C THR A 606 39.16 21.15 16.90
N VAL A 607 39.72 21.46 18.07
CA VAL A 607 39.23 22.51 18.97
C VAL A 607 40.07 23.78 18.77
N ILE A 608 39.38 24.88 18.49
CA ILE A 608 39.95 26.22 18.33
C ILE A 608 39.24 27.22 19.25
N ASP A 609 39.94 28.27 19.65
CA ASP A 609 39.34 29.39 20.39
C ASP A 609 38.60 30.36 19.46
N GLN A 610 37.98 31.40 20.05
CA GLN A 610 37.25 32.44 19.32
C GLN A 610 38.10 33.24 18.31
N TYR A 611 39.44 33.13 18.37
CA TYR A 611 40.37 33.77 17.44
C TYR A 611 40.91 32.79 16.38
N GLY A 612 40.39 31.56 16.35
CA GLY A 612 40.81 30.49 15.44
C GLY A 612 42.14 29.84 15.85
N LYS A 613 42.62 30.06 17.07
CA LYS A 613 43.87 29.45 17.54
C LYS A 613 43.59 28.06 18.12
N ILE A 614 44.46 27.11 17.77
CA ILE A 614 44.45 25.74 18.27
C ILE A 614 44.50 25.71 19.81
N VAL A 615 43.64 24.88 20.42
CA VAL A 615 43.58 24.68 21.88
C VAL A 615 44.08 23.28 22.25
N PRO A 616 45.39 23.13 22.57
CA PRO A 616 45.93 21.85 23.05
C PRO A 616 45.55 21.59 24.51
N GLY A 617 45.40 20.32 24.88
CA GLY A 617 45.11 19.91 26.26
C GLY A 617 43.69 20.20 26.74
N ALA A 618 42.77 20.55 25.82
CA ALA A 618 41.36 20.71 26.15
C ALA A 618 40.72 19.36 26.44
N THR A 619 39.88 19.30 27.47
CA THR A 619 39.03 18.15 27.75
C THR A 619 37.81 18.19 26.83
N VAL A 620 37.54 17.09 26.14
CA VAL A 620 36.36 16.92 25.28
C VAL A 620 35.50 15.82 25.87
N SER A 621 34.32 16.18 26.36
CA SER A 621 33.32 15.25 26.88
C SER A 621 32.23 15.05 25.83
N ILE A 622 31.86 13.80 25.55
CA ILE A 622 30.77 13.44 24.64
C ILE A 622 29.70 12.74 25.44
N TYR A 623 28.48 13.27 25.33
CA TYR A 623 27.26 12.74 25.91
C TYR A 623 26.47 12.08 24.78
N GLN A 624 26.17 10.80 24.94
CA GLN A 624 25.41 10.00 23.99
C GLN A 624 23.92 10.05 24.34
N ALA A 625 23.08 9.98 23.31
CA ALA A 625 21.64 9.99 23.52
C ALA A 625 21.16 8.65 24.09
N GLU A 626 20.18 8.73 24.98
CA GLU A 626 19.35 7.62 25.43
C GLU A 626 17.94 7.68 24.80
N PRO A 627 17.24 6.54 24.67
CA PRO A 627 15.88 6.49 24.14
C PRO A 627 14.87 7.34 24.91
N TYR A 628 13.93 7.94 24.18
CA TYR A 628 12.77 8.66 24.74
C TYR A 628 11.54 8.38 23.90
N SER A 629 10.38 8.19 24.54
CA SER A 629 9.17 7.64 23.89
C SER A 629 8.41 8.67 23.01
N GLU A 630 9.03 9.16 21.95
CA GLU A 630 8.46 10.06 20.95
C GLU A 630 9.16 9.86 19.58
N TRP A 631 8.66 10.52 18.53
CA TRP A 631 9.38 10.56 17.24
C TRP A 631 10.72 11.25 17.40
N TYR A 632 11.80 10.54 17.01
CA TYR A 632 13.18 11.00 17.14
C TYR A 632 13.59 11.33 18.58
N GLY A 633 12.93 10.69 19.54
CA GLY A 633 13.16 10.92 20.96
C GLY A 633 14.60 10.66 21.38
N LYS A 634 15.12 11.58 22.20
CA LYS A 634 16.48 11.51 22.73
C LYS A 634 16.57 12.24 24.06
N THR A 635 17.28 11.64 25.02
CA THR A 635 17.68 12.32 26.25
C THR A 635 19.17 12.20 26.48
N PHE A 636 19.75 13.17 27.17
CA PHE A 636 21.16 13.20 27.55
C PHE A 636 21.22 13.35 29.06
N ASP A 637 21.84 12.40 29.73
CA ASP A 637 22.08 12.50 31.17
C ASP A 637 23.28 13.44 31.45
N ASN A 638 23.71 13.53 32.71
CA ASN A 638 24.86 14.36 33.08
C ASN A 638 26.20 13.58 33.13
N THR A 639 26.25 12.39 32.55
CA THR A 639 27.41 11.51 32.59
C THR A 639 27.99 11.39 31.18
N PRO A 640 29.21 11.89 30.93
CA PRO A 640 29.80 11.70 29.60
C PRO A 640 30.25 10.24 29.42
N GLU A 641 29.87 9.61 28.32
CA GLU A 641 30.30 8.26 27.95
C GLU A 641 31.75 8.23 27.48
N LEU A 642 32.18 9.31 26.81
CA LEU A 642 33.54 9.43 26.29
C LEU A 642 34.18 10.73 26.75
N VAL A 643 35.43 10.63 27.21
CA VAL A 643 36.24 11.77 27.61
C VAL A 643 37.60 11.67 26.93
N PHE A 644 37.96 12.72 26.19
CA PHE A 644 39.22 12.81 25.48
C PHE A 644 40.01 14.06 25.91
N THR A 645 41.29 14.08 25.53
CA THR A 645 42.13 15.27 25.64
C THR A 645 42.73 15.59 24.28
N THR A 646 42.66 16.85 23.88
CA THR A 646 43.24 17.29 22.60
C THR A 646 44.77 17.26 22.63
N ASP A 647 45.38 16.85 21.51
CA ASP A 647 46.83 16.78 21.34
C ASP A 647 47.48 18.17 21.12
N ALA A 648 48.77 18.20 20.79
CA ALA A 648 49.50 19.44 20.51
C ALA A 648 48.98 20.22 19.30
N LYS A 649 48.18 19.59 18.43
CA LYS A 649 47.48 20.20 17.29
C LYS A 649 46.02 20.54 17.64
N GLY A 650 45.60 20.41 18.90
CA GLY A 650 44.24 20.65 19.35
C GLY A 650 43.26 19.60 18.81
N GLN A 651 43.75 18.42 18.44
CA GLN A 651 42.94 17.37 17.82
C GLN A 651 42.69 16.21 18.78
N THR A 652 41.52 15.59 18.67
CA THR A 652 41.24 14.29 19.27
C THR A 652 40.60 13.34 18.25
N LEU A 653 40.90 12.05 18.36
CA LEU A 653 40.32 10.99 17.54
C LEU A 653 39.07 10.45 18.23
N LEU A 654 37.92 10.64 17.60
CA LEU A 654 36.61 10.23 18.10
C LEU A 654 36.23 8.79 17.68
N GLY A 655 37.01 8.18 16.79
CA GLY A 655 36.72 6.86 16.23
C GLY A 655 35.65 6.90 15.14
N HIS A 656 35.01 5.74 14.90
CA HIS A 656 34.04 5.57 13.82
C HIS A 656 32.71 6.28 14.10
N CYS A 657 32.11 6.11 15.27
CA CYS A 657 30.83 6.73 15.62
C CYS A 657 30.84 7.16 17.10
N PRO A 658 31.11 8.45 17.41
CA PRO A 658 31.15 8.92 18.79
C PRO A 658 29.78 9.02 19.46
N PHE A 659 28.69 8.95 18.69
CA PHE A 659 27.32 9.16 19.17
C PHE A 659 26.60 7.88 19.59
N SER A 660 27.26 6.73 19.44
CA SER A 660 26.63 5.43 19.69
C SER A 660 27.65 4.41 20.19
N SER A 661 27.34 3.73 21.29
CA SER A 661 28.14 2.63 21.81
C SER A 661 28.14 1.39 20.90
N THR A 662 27.12 1.23 20.06
CA THR A 662 27.02 0.12 19.09
C THR A 662 27.74 0.41 17.78
N GLY A 663 28.23 1.64 17.59
CA GLY A 663 28.89 2.05 16.36
C GLY A 663 27.93 2.37 15.20
N SER A 664 26.62 2.48 15.46
CA SER A 664 25.62 2.77 14.42
C SER A 664 24.67 3.90 14.82
N ILE A 665 24.25 4.66 13.82
CA ILE A 665 23.22 5.68 13.95
C ILE A 665 21.84 5.03 13.83
N ILE A 666 20.98 5.41 14.78
CA ILE A 666 19.58 5.03 14.88
C ILE A 666 18.77 6.32 14.77
N HIS A 667 17.71 6.29 13.97
CA HIS A 667 16.87 7.44 13.73
C HIS A 667 15.43 6.99 13.43
N GLY A 668 14.56 7.11 14.42
CA GLY A 668 13.15 6.72 14.28
C GLY A 668 12.33 6.97 15.54
N TYR A 669 11.20 6.28 15.65
CA TYR A 669 10.35 6.35 16.83
C TYR A 669 11.05 5.75 18.06
N GLY A 670 11.00 6.46 19.18
CA GLY A 670 11.55 6.03 20.45
C GLY A 670 13.05 6.27 20.61
N PHE A 671 13.79 6.51 19.52
CA PHE A 671 15.23 6.76 19.60
C PHE A 671 15.80 7.46 18.36
N SER A 672 16.54 8.54 18.58
CA SER A 672 17.45 9.13 17.60
C SER A 672 18.76 9.51 18.27
N ASN A 673 19.86 8.86 17.90
CA ASN A 673 21.17 9.07 18.54
C ASN A 673 22.11 9.99 17.76
N ALA A 674 21.63 10.56 16.64
CA ALA A 674 22.35 11.56 15.88
C ALA A 674 21.74 12.96 16.02
N TRP A 675 22.59 13.94 15.79
CA TRP A 675 22.27 15.33 15.54
C TRP A 675 23.36 15.93 14.65
N GLN A 676 23.09 17.05 13.99
CA GLN A 676 24.01 17.67 13.03
C GLN A 676 24.54 18.99 13.56
N LEU A 677 25.88 19.09 13.69
CA LEU A 677 26.62 20.28 14.13
C LEU A 677 26.81 21.28 13.00
#